data_AF-A0A4T0FQQ4-F1
#
_entry.id   AF-A0A4T0FQQ4-F1
#
_cell.length_a   1.000
_cell.length_b   1.000
_cell.length_c   1.000
_cell.angle_alpha   90.00
_cell.angle_beta   90.00
_cell.angle_gamma   90.00
#
_symmetry.space_group_name_H-M   'P 1'
#
loop_
_entity.id
_entity.type
_entity.pdbx_description
1 polymer ?
#
loop_
_entity_poly.entity_id
_entity_poly.type
_entity_poly.pdbx_seq_one_letter_code
_entity_poly.pdbx_strand_id
1 'polypeptide(L)'
;MVVVVPAFIEEWAKSKDSIDVLKKLDLVLYGGAGLSEVGAALSREGVPLLSVYGSTECGPSCCCFEKRDANNLDDWAYVVLSSNYNYRLIPQGDGLFEIHYLQSEMHAPSVTNMPGGYNTGDLVERHPTKANLIKVVGRSDSQIILASGEKTNPEPIERTIGASPLVSGCVMFGRQRIANGILIQPVDSVEDTSAFVDQLWPSIEAANEHAPQHSRLQRALVVVAASDKPLPMTPKGSIKRKAALELYDGEINEAYEKSDDDTTEQVPFDYSNVPASVAQVVKTVMGEGVEDDVDLVSQGLDSMQATMIRNKLVAALKPVKDVNLGGTVVFQYPKITLLASFIDDLLKGSGPEATAEDVVARKAAEINATIALHVRNLKQKPQHGWEAPVSEGKNVLVTGTTGGLGAQLLYTLIKDPAVEHVFALNRANARKGLRERQLESLIEKGMPADDILASPKLSLLEANLAKSDLGLDGDVYSDINAVDVIIHNAWRVDFNVALQSFEPDITGVVNLCNLAISSRHGAAIIFTSSIASVSRWPVGEATVEQPVSDASVAVGMGYGESKFVGERILAHASAESGLRTTVLRIGQLCGDREIGFWSSSNWVPAIIKSAQTLHCLPTGEDLVAWIALDDAARAVVDFSRNRRASGEKHDLLHLVHPRPTTWSRVFDVVADYLHKRGTEVELVEYKQWLEKLQKQDTANMTVNPAIKLLPMFESGHVSHERRQYVEAMGNPLLQTIRAEQASESLRKCTELSDRDVEKWMDSWVKEGFL
;
A
#
# COMPACT_ATOMS: atom_id res chain seq x y z
N MET A 1 37.79 -18.28 -24.71
CA MET A 1 36.79 -18.12 -23.63
C MET A 1 37.50 -17.94 -22.30
N VAL A 2 37.01 -17.03 -21.44
CA VAL A 2 37.46 -16.89 -20.04
C VAL A 2 36.24 -16.92 -19.11
N VAL A 3 36.39 -17.51 -17.92
CA VAL A 3 35.40 -17.48 -16.84
C VAL A 3 36.05 -16.78 -15.66
N VAL A 4 35.45 -15.70 -15.17
CA VAL A 4 36.09 -14.85 -14.16
C VAL A 4 35.06 -14.17 -13.25
N VAL A 5 35.47 -13.72 -12.07
CA VAL A 5 34.62 -12.89 -11.20
C VAL A 5 34.61 -11.44 -11.66
N PRO A 6 33.52 -10.67 -11.42
CA PRO A 6 33.38 -9.28 -11.89
C PRO A 6 34.55 -8.36 -11.54
N ALA A 7 35.14 -8.49 -10.35
CA ALA A 7 36.22 -7.63 -9.88
C ALA A 7 37.43 -7.56 -10.83
N PHE A 8 37.79 -8.66 -11.49
CA PHE A 8 38.87 -8.64 -12.48
C PHE A 8 38.45 -7.93 -13.77
N ILE A 9 37.20 -8.06 -14.19
CA ILE A 9 36.67 -7.37 -15.37
C ILE A 9 36.68 -5.86 -15.13
N GLU A 10 36.28 -5.42 -13.95
CA GLU A 10 36.33 -4.01 -13.57
C GLU A 10 37.77 -3.47 -13.56
N GLU A 11 38.72 -4.26 -13.08
CA GLU A 11 40.14 -3.87 -13.12
C GLU A 11 40.69 -3.82 -14.55
N TRP A 12 40.39 -4.82 -15.38
CA TRP A 12 40.82 -4.87 -16.77
C TRP A 12 40.18 -3.77 -17.61
N ALA A 13 38.97 -3.34 -17.29
CA ALA A 13 38.31 -2.23 -17.97
C ALA A 13 39.04 -0.89 -17.79
N LYS A 14 39.95 -0.77 -16.82
CA LYS A 14 40.79 0.43 -16.63
C LYS A 14 41.93 0.52 -17.66
N SER A 15 42.22 -0.55 -18.40
CA SER A 15 43.34 -0.64 -19.34
C SER A 15 42.86 -0.93 -20.76
N LYS A 16 43.17 -0.02 -21.68
CA LYS A 16 42.83 -0.18 -23.11
C LYS A 16 43.44 -1.45 -23.73
N ASP A 17 44.68 -1.77 -23.39
CA ASP A 17 45.35 -2.99 -23.88
C ASP A 17 44.60 -4.25 -23.41
N SER A 18 44.08 -4.23 -22.17
CA SER A 18 43.30 -5.35 -21.63
C SER A 18 41.95 -5.49 -22.34
N ILE A 19 41.28 -4.36 -22.62
CA ILE A 19 40.04 -4.34 -23.42
C ILE A 19 40.28 -4.91 -24.83
N ASP A 20 41.37 -4.53 -25.50
CA ASP A 20 41.71 -5.02 -26.83
C ASP A 20 42.03 -6.53 -26.85
N VAL A 21 42.49 -7.09 -25.72
CA VAL A 21 42.62 -8.54 -25.54
C VAL A 21 41.25 -9.19 -25.33
N LEU A 22 40.39 -8.61 -24.48
CA LEU A 22 39.04 -9.14 -24.21
C LEU A 22 38.18 -9.23 -25.48
N LYS A 23 38.28 -8.26 -26.39
CA LYS A 23 37.58 -8.25 -27.69
C LYS A 23 37.95 -9.42 -28.61
N LYS A 24 39.14 -10.00 -28.44
CA LYS A 24 39.63 -11.12 -29.27
C LYS A 24 39.17 -12.49 -28.76
N LEU A 25 38.58 -12.56 -27.56
CA LEU A 25 38.06 -13.81 -27.00
C LEU A 25 36.71 -14.14 -27.62
N ASP A 26 36.37 -15.42 -27.72
CA ASP A 26 35.03 -15.81 -28.21
C ASP A 26 33.91 -15.54 -27.20
N LEU A 27 34.24 -15.50 -25.90
CA LEU A 27 33.29 -15.36 -24.81
C LEU A 27 34.00 -14.98 -23.50
N VAL A 28 33.43 -14.02 -22.76
CA VAL A 28 33.86 -13.58 -21.43
C VAL A 28 32.69 -13.85 -20.46
N LEU A 29 32.78 -14.95 -19.72
CA LEU A 29 31.77 -15.37 -18.76
C LEU A 29 32.07 -14.77 -17.39
N TYR A 30 31.05 -14.21 -16.74
CA TYR A 30 31.16 -13.73 -15.38
C TYR A 30 29.94 -14.09 -14.54
N GLY A 31 30.14 -14.34 -13.25
CA GLY A 31 29.05 -14.69 -12.35
C GLY A 31 29.46 -14.71 -10.89
N GLY A 32 28.49 -15.01 -10.02
CA GLY A 32 28.66 -15.01 -8.57
C GLY A 32 28.45 -13.64 -7.91
N ALA A 33 28.75 -12.54 -8.61
CA ALA A 33 28.36 -11.18 -8.23
C ALA A 33 27.89 -10.42 -9.48
N GLY A 34 27.15 -9.33 -9.27
CA GLY A 34 26.82 -8.40 -10.36
C GLY A 34 28.06 -7.66 -10.85
N LEU A 35 28.07 -7.25 -12.11
CA LEU A 35 29.07 -6.35 -12.69
C LEU A 35 28.45 -4.95 -12.77
N SER A 36 29.23 -3.90 -12.49
CA SER A 36 28.79 -2.50 -12.60
C SER A 36 28.48 -2.08 -14.04
N GLU A 37 28.04 -0.83 -14.25
CA GLU A 37 27.76 -0.25 -15.58
C GLU A 37 28.96 -0.28 -16.55
N VAL A 38 30.16 -0.57 -16.04
CA VAL A 38 31.32 -0.94 -16.85
C VAL A 38 30.98 -2.07 -17.84
N GLY A 39 30.12 -3.02 -17.45
CA GLY A 39 29.65 -4.09 -18.32
C GLY A 39 28.92 -3.59 -19.57
N ALA A 40 28.07 -2.57 -19.42
CA ALA A 40 27.38 -1.93 -20.55
C ALA A 40 28.38 -1.26 -21.51
N ALA A 41 29.38 -0.58 -20.97
CA ALA A 41 30.44 0.05 -21.76
C ALA A 41 31.27 -1.00 -22.53
N LEU A 42 31.73 -2.05 -21.86
CA LEU A 42 32.50 -3.13 -22.49
C LEU A 42 31.70 -3.87 -23.57
N SER A 43 30.42 -4.13 -23.31
CA SER A 43 29.54 -4.76 -24.30
C SER A 43 29.40 -3.90 -25.56
N ARG A 44 29.19 -2.58 -25.41
CA ARG A 44 29.14 -1.63 -26.54
C ARG A 44 30.46 -1.52 -27.30
N GLU A 45 31.59 -1.74 -26.63
CA GLU A 45 32.90 -1.81 -27.26
C GLU A 45 33.15 -3.13 -28.03
N GLY A 46 32.24 -4.10 -27.95
CA GLY A 46 32.33 -5.38 -28.65
C GLY A 46 33.03 -6.49 -27.86
N VAL A 47 33.16 -6.35 -26.54
CA VAL A 47 33.57 -7.48 -25.69
C VAL A 47 32.41 -8.48 -25.61
N PRO A 48 32.60 -9.77 -25.91
CA PRO A 48 31.53 -10.78 -25.88
C PRO A 48 31.24 -11.23 -24.44
N LEU A 49 30.67 -10.30 -23.67
CA LEU A 49 30.36 -10.45 -22.27
C LEU A 49 29.06 -11.23 -22.08
N LEU A 50 29.06 -12.26 -21.23
CA LEU A 50 27.87 -13.02 -20.88
C LEU A 50 27.81 -13.29 -19.38
N SER A 51 26.74 -12.84 -18.74
CA SER A 51 26.45 -13.14 -17.34
C SER A 51 26.08 -14.63 -17.19
N VAL A 52 26.54 -15.26 -16.11
CA VAL A 52 26.15 -16.61 -15.72
C VAL A 52 25.64 -16.64 -14.29
N TYR A 53 24.63 -17.48 -14.07
CA TYR A 53 23.99 -17.66 -12.78
C TYR A 53 24.14 -19.11 -12.28
N GLY A 54 24.41 -19.23 -10.99
CA GLY A 54 24.52 -20.51 -10.32
C GLY A 54 24.93 -20.34 -8.86
N SER A 55 24.70 -21.39 -8.08
CA SER A 55 25.09 -21.45 -6.67
C SER A 55 25.81 -22.76 -6.36
N THR A 56 26.41 -22.88 -5.17
CA THR A 56 27.02 -24.14 -4.74
C THR A 56 25.96 -25.24 -4.58
N GLU A 57 24.76 -24.83 -4.19
CA GLU A 57 23.64 -25.70 -3.87
C GLU A 57 22.91 -26.19 -5.11
N CYS A 58 22.81 -25.35 -6.15
CA CYS A 58 22.07 -25.66 -7.39
C CYS A 58 22.97 -25.87 -8.62
N GLY A 59 24.28 -25.63 -8.51
CA GLY A 59 25.16 -25.65 -9.67
C GLY A 59 24.86 -24.53 -10.68
N PRO A 60 25.37 -24.63 -11.93
CA PRO A 60 25.19 -23.62 -12.96
C PRO A 60 23.80 -23.72 -13.62
N SER A 61 22.83 -22.99 -13.07
CA SER A 61 21.42 -23.10 -13.44
C SER A 61 20.98 -22.19 -14.60
N CYS A 62 21.92 -21.75 -15.43
CA CYS A 62 21.68 -20.88 -16.58
C CYS A 62 22.23 -21.47 -17.90
N CYS A 63 21.72 -20.97 -19.02
CA CYS A 63 22.30 -21.20 -20.34
C CYS A 63 23.54 -20.31 -20.53
N CYS A 64 24.69 -20.91 -20.89
CA CYS A 64 25.98 -20.23 -21.01
C CYS A 64 26.49 -20.09 -22.46
N PHE A 65 25.62 -20.29 -23.46
CA PHE A 65 26.00 -20.32 -24.88
C PHE A 65 25.28 -19.26 -25.74
N GLU A 66 24.60 -18.30 -25.12
CA GLU A 66 23.94 -17.24 -25.86
C GLU A 66 25.00 -16.24 -26.37
N LYS A 67 25.12 -16.09 -27.69
CA LYS A 67 26.04 -15.10 -28.27
C LYS A 67 25.44 -13.71 -28.15
N ARG A 68 26.23 -12.76 -27.64
CA ARG A 68 25.90 -11.34 -27.73
C ARG A 68 26.35 -10.80 -29.08
N ASP A 69 25.46 -10.09 -29.76
CA ASP A 69 25.66 -9.42 -31.03
C ASP A 69 25.01 -8.02 -31.00
N ALA A 70 25.04 -7.30 -32.12
CA ALA A 70 24.54 -5.94 -32.21
C ALA A 70 23.06 -5.76 -31.82
N ASN A 71 22.26 -6.83 -31.80
CA ASN A 71 20.82 -6.79 -31.48
C ASN A 71 20.51 -7.02 -29.99
N ASN A 72 21.50 -7.40 -29.17
CA ASN A 72 21.29 -7.75 -27.76
C ASN A 72 22.43 -7.28 -26.83
N LEU A 73 23.19 -6.25 -27.22
CA LEU A 73 24.26 -5.68 -26.40
C LEU A 73 23.76 -5.16 -25.03
N ASP A 74 22.55 -4.62 -24.97
CA ASP A 74 21.96 -4.15 -23.71
C ASP A 74 21.54 -5.31 -22.77
N ASP A 75 21.54 -6.56 -23.24
CA ASP A 75 21.24 -7.76 -22.45
C ASP A 75 22.46 -8.30 -21.67
N TRP A 76 23.58 -7.57 -21.66
CA TRP A 76 24.87 -8.01 -21.08
C TRP A 76 24.75 -8.55 -19.65
N ALA A 77 23.86 -7.97 -18.84
CA ALA A 77 23.62 -8.33 -17.44
C ALA A 77 22.57 -9.43 -17.23
N TYR A 78 21.83 -9.78 -18.28
CA TYR A 78 20.73 -10.72 -18.20
C TYR A 78 21.19 -12.16 -18.46
N VAL A 79 20.53 -13.10 -17.82
CA VAL A 79 20.75 -14.54 -17.94
C VAL A 79 19.46 -15.24 -18.35
N VAL A 80 19.60 -16.34 -19.10
CA VAL A 80 18.50 -17.28 -19.35
C VAL A 80 18.64 -18.44 -18.39
N LEU A 81 17.64 -18.66 -17.53
CA LEU A 81 17.60 -19.85 -16.70
C LEU A 81 17.40 -21.10 -17.54
N SER A 82 18.13 -22.16 -17.22
CA SER A 82 18.10 -23.40 -18.00
C SER A 82 16.81 -24.16 -17.75
N SER A 83 16.18 -24.65 -18.83
CA SER A 83 14.98 -25.48 -18.76
C SER A 83 15.22 -26.86 -18.16
N ASN A 84 16.48 -27.26 -17.95
CA ASN A 84 16.83 -28.49 -17.22
C ASN A 84 16.59 -28.37 -15.71
N TYR A 85 16.31 -27.17 -15.21
CA TYR A 85 16.06 -26.89 -13.81
C TYR A 85 14.57 -26.63 -13.59
N ASN A 86 14.01 -27.26 -12.57
CA ASN A 86 12.68 -26.89 -12.09
C ASN A 86 12.84 -25.70 -11.14
N TYR A 87 12.44 -24.50 -11.57
CA TYR A 87 12.50 -23.28 -10.76
C TYR A 87 11.17 -22.54 -10.77
N ARG A 88 10.95 -21.73 -9.74
CA ARG A 88 9.83 -20.78 -9.66
C ARG A 88 10.34 -19.41 -9.20
N LEU A 89 9.73 -18.37 -9.75
CA LEU A 89 9.99 -16.97 -9.41
C LEU A 89 8.89 -16.49 -8.48
N ILE A 90 9.22 -16.26 -7.20
CA ILE A 90 8.26 -15.82 -6.18
C ILE A 90 8.23 -14.30 -6.14
N PRO A 91 7.09 -13.63 -6.38
CA PRO A 91 7.02 -12.17 -6.32
C PRO A 91 7.40 -11.63 -4.95
N GLN A 92 8.22 -10.58 -4.90
CA GLN A 92 8.66 -9.91 -3.67
C GLN A 92 8.20 -8.44 -3.57
N GLY A 93 7.40 -7.96 -4.54
CA GLY A 93 7.03 -6.56 -4.69
C GLY A 93 7.94 -5.80 -5.66
N ASP A 94 7.50 -4.62 -6.11
CA ASP A 94 8.28 -3.70 -6.97
C ASP A 94 8.87 -4.30 -8.26
N GLY A 95 8.24 -5.34 -8.82
CA GLY A 95 8.72 -6.01 -10.04
C GLY A 95 9.88 -7.00 -9.81
N LEU A 96 10.19 -7.31 -8.56
CA LEU A 96 11.24 -8.24 -8.16
C LEU A 96 10.68 -9.61 -7.81
N PHE A 97 11.51 -10.63 -8.04
CA PHE A 97 11.19 -12.02 -7.78
C PHE A 97 12.34 -12.71 -7.06
N GLU A 98 12.03 -13.59 -6.10
CA GLU A 98 13.01 -14.49 -5.49
C GLU A 98 13.05 -15.82 -6.25
N ILE A 99 14.24 -16.36 -6.48
CA ILE A 99 14.41 -17.64 -7.20
C ILE A 99 14.37 -18.82 -6.22
N HIS A 100 13.45 -19.76 -6.45
CA HIS A 100 13.43 -21.05 -5.78
C HIS A 100 13.71 -22.17 -6.79
N TYR A 101 14.64 -23.08 -6.47
CA TYR A 101 14.85 -24.32 -7.21
C TYR A 101 14.15 -25.48 -6.52
N LEU A 102 13.31 -26.19 -7.27
CA LEU A 102 12.61 -27.38 -6.80
C LEU A 102 13.35 -28.63 -7.27
N GLN A 103 13.27 -29.67 -6.45
CA GLN A 103 13.78 -30.98 -6.84
C GLN A 103 12.97 -31.52 -8.04
N SER A 104 13.67 -32.15 -8.98
CA SER A 104 13.11 -32.79 -10.17
C SER A 104 13.93 -34.03 -10.53
N GLU A 105 13.47 -34.81 -11.50
CA GLU A 105 14.26 -35.96 -12.00
C GLU A 105 15.60 -35.54 -12.62
N MET A 106 15.67 -34.33 -13.19
CA MET A 106 16.84 -33.83 -13.92
C MET A 106 17.83 -33.05 -13.03
N HIS A 107 17.36 -32.53 -11.89
CA HIS A 107 18.16 -31.72 -10.97
C HIS A 107 17.63 -31.82 -9.54
N ALA A 108 18.55 -32.01 -8.59
CA ALA A 108 18.30 -31.94 -7.16
C ALA A 108 19.33 -31.00 -6.51
N PRO A 109 18.89 -29.97 -5.76
CA PRO A 109 19.82 -29.16 -4.97
C PRO A 109 20.61 -30.03 -3.99
N SER A 110 21.89 -29.70 -3.76
CA SER A 110 22.76 -30.46 -2.84
C SER A 110 22.38 -30.28 -1.36
N VAL A 111 21.63 -29.23 -1.05
CA VAL A 111 20.97 -28.98 0.24
C VAL A 111 19.59 -28.37 0.01
N THR A 112 18.68 -28.54 0.98
CA THR A 112 17.31 -28.01 0.93
C THR A 112 17.03 -27.15 2.16
N ASN A 113 16.47 -25.96 1.98
CA ASN A 113 16.06 -25.05 3.06
C ASN A 113 14.55 -24.69 2.98
N MET A 114 13.81 -25.33 2.08
CA MET A 114 12.36 -25.22 1.95
C MET A 114 11.77 -26.57 1.52
N PRO A 115 10.47 -26.83 1.72
CA PRO A 115 9.85 -28.09 1.31
C PRO A 115 10.05 -28.39 -0.18
N GLY A 116 10.72 -29.50 -0.49
CA GLY A 116 10.94 -29.98 -1.86
C GLY A 116 11.91 -29.15 -2.70
N GLY A 117 12.75 -28.30 -2.08
CA GLY A 117 13.67 -27.46 -2.84
C GLY A 117 14.62 -26.60 -2.03
N TYR A 118 15.17 -25.60 -2.70
CA TYR A 118 16.12 -24.64 -2.17
C TYR A 118 15.72 -23.22 -2.58
N ASN A 119 15.44 -22.37 -1.59
CA ASN A 119 15.36 -20.93 -1.74
C ASN A 119 16.79 -20.38 -1.78
N THR A 120 17.16 -19.74 -2.89
CA THR A 120 18.51 -19.17 -3.04
C THR A 120 18.71 -17.88 -2.24
N GLY A 121 17.62 -17.19 -1.91
CA GLY A 121 17.63 -15.84 -1.38
C GLY A 121 17.95 -14.78 -2.44
N ASP A 122 18.09 -15.14 -3.71
CA ASP A 122 18.48 -14.19 -4.76
C ASP A 122 17.24 -13.52 -5.36
N LEU A 123 17.26 -12.19 -5.39
CA LEU A 123 16.27 -11.32 -6.02
C LEU A 123 16.66 -11.04 -7.46
N VAL A 124 15.69 -11.17 -8.36
CA VAL A 124 15.84 -10.94 -9.79
C VAL A 124 14.72 -10.07 -10.35
N GLU A 125 15.06 -9.30 -11.38
CA GLU A 125 14.11 -8.58 -12.22
C GLU A 125 13.97 -9.29 -13.57
N ARG A 126 12.78 -9.22 -14.19
CA ARG A 126 12.56 -9.73 -15.55
C ARG A 126 12.94 -8.66 -16.56
N HIS A 127 13.46 -9.08 -17.71
CA HIS A 127 13.71 -8.17 -18.82
C HIS A 127 12.39 -7.53 -19.29
N PRO A 128 12.33 -6.19 -19.51
CA PRO A 128 11.09 -5.49 -19.83
C PRO A 128 10.34 -6.03 -21.06
N THR A 129 11.07 -6.55 -22.05
CA THR A 129 10.51 -7.02 -23.33
C THR A 129 10.77 -8.50 -23.65
N LYS A 130 11.60 -9.21 -22.86
CA LYS A 130 12.09 -10.56 -23.18
C LYS A 130 11.83 -11.51 -22.01
N ALA A 131 10.71 -12.23 -22.06
CA ALA A 131 10.18 -12.97 -20.91
C ALA A 131 11.11 -14.06 -20.33
N ASN A 132 12.07 -14.56 -21.11
CA ASN A 132 13.02 -15.61 -20.71
C ASN A 132 14.31 -15.07 -20.07
N LEU A 133 14.50 -13.75 -20.06
CA LEU A 133 15.68 -13.12 -19.50
C LEU A 133 15.40 -12.54 -18.11
N ILE A 134 16.30 -12.86 -17.18
CA ILE A 134 16.28 -12.31 -15.83
C ILE A 134 17.62 -11.67 -15.51
N LYS A 135 17.62 -10.72 -14.59
CA LYS A 135 18.84 -10.09 -14.09
C LYS A 135 18.84 -10.15 -12.57
N VAL A 136 19.95 -10.60 -12.01
CA VAL A 136 20.12 -10.64 -10.55
C VAL A 136 20.36 -9.22 -10.05
N VAL A 137 19.49 -8.78 -9.14
CA VAL A 137 19.53 -7.42 -8.59
C VAL A 137 20.14 -7.38 -7.19
N GLY A 138 19.99 -8.46 -6.42
CA GLY A 138 20.65 -8.64 -5.13
C GLY A 138 20.08 -9.80 -4.34
N ARG A 139 20.18 -9.77 -3.00
CA ARG A 139 19.62 -10.81 -2.12
C ARG A 139 18.52 -10.32 -1.18
N SER A 140 17.60 -11.22 -0.84
CA SER A 140 16.49 -11.00 0.09
C SER A 140 16.97 -10.79 1.53
N ASP A 141 18.04 -11.49 1.95
CA ASP A 141 18.65 -11.33 3.27
C ASP A 141 19.46 -10.01 3.42
N SER A 142 19.90 -9.42 2.31
CA SER A 142 20.53 -8.10 2.25
C SER A 142 19.54 -6.94 2.40
N GLN A 143 18.23 -7.18 2.32
CA GLN A 143 17.22 -6.12 2.39
C GLN A 143 17.33 -5.31 3.70
N ILE A 144 17.24 -3.99 3.54
CA ILE A 144 17.14 -3.05 4.64
C ILE A 144 15.65 -2.76 4.83
N ILE A 145 15.11 -3.11 6.00
CA ILE A 145 13.73 -2.81 6.36
C ILE A 145 13.76 -1.60 7.28
N LEU A 146 13.18 -0.49 6.85
CA LEU A 146 13.07 0.75 7.62
C LEU A 146 12.02 0.62 8.73
N ALA A 147 12.00 1.56 9.68
CA ALA A 147 11.01 1.63 10.75
C ALA A 147 9.57 1.77 10.22
N SER A 148 9.39 2.37 9.04
CA SER A 148 8.11 2.44 8.33
C SER A 148 7.63 1.07 7.81
N GLY A 149 8.51 0.08 7.73
CA GLY A 149 8.28 -1.21 7.08
C GLY A 149 8.57 -1.21 5.58
N GLU A 150 8.98 -0.08 5.02
CA GLU A 150 9.47 0.01 3.65
C GLU A 150 10.75 -0.82 3.47
N LYS A 151 10.86 -1.50 2.33
CA LYS A 151 11.99 -2.39 2.01
C LYS A 151 12.91 -1.75 0.98
N THR A 152 14.18 -1.64 1.33
CA THR A 152 15.24 -1.14 0.46
C THR A 152 16.17 -2.29 0.05
N ASN A 153 16.39 -2.43 -1.25
CA ASN A 153 17.44 -3.30 -1.79
C ASN A 153 18.71 -2.47 -1.92
N PRO A 154 19.74 -2.70 -1.08
CA PRO A 154 20.90 -1.83 -1.05
C PRO A 154 21.86 -2.05 -2.23
N GLU A 155 21.96 -3.28 -2.74
CA GLU A 155 23.01 -3.67 -3.69
C GLU A 155 23.00 -2.86 -5.01
N PRO A 156 21.86 -2.55 -5.65
CA PRO A 156 21.85 -1.67 -6.82
C PRO A 156 22.39 -0.26 -6.52
N ILE A 157 22.04 0.31 -5.37
CA ILE A 157 22.43 1.67 -4.96
C ILE A 157 23.93 1.68 -4.61
N GLU A 158 24.40 0.71 -3.82
CA GLU A 158 25.81 0.51 -3.50
C GLU A 158 26.66 0.34 -4.76
N ARG A 159 26.18 -0.41 -5.75
CA ARG A 159 26.89 -0.63 -7.02
C ARG A 159 27.04 0.65 -7.84
N THR A 160 25.98 1.46 -7.93
CA THR A 160 26.04 2.75 -8.64
C THR A 160 27.04 3.70 -7.98
N ILE A 161 27.03 3.77 -6.64
CA ILE A 161 27.94 4.65 -5.89
C ILE A 161 29.37 4.12 -5.92
N GLY A 162 29.55 2.80 -5.80
CA GLY A 162 30.85 2.12 -5.85
C GLY A 162 31.54 2.16 -7.20
N ALA A 163 30.82 2.47 -8.30
CA ALA A 163 31.41 2.71 -9.61
C ALA A 163 32.21 4.04 -9.69
N SER A 164 32.07 4.92 -8.69
CA SER A 164 32.85 6.14 -8.60
C SER A 164 34.33 5.85 -8.36
N PRO A 165 35.27 6.52 -9.07
CA PRO A 165 36.70 6.32 -8.85
C PRO A 165 37.19 6.78 -7.48
N LEU A 166 36.35 7.50 -6.71
CA LEU A 166 36.65 7.98 -5.37
C LEU A 166 36.39 6.92 -4.28
N VAL A 167 35.70 5.83 -4.60
CA VAL A 167 35.19 4.84 -3.62
C VAL A 167 35.91 3.50 -3.80
N SER A 168 36.55 3.00 -2.73
CA SER A 168 37.14 1.66 -2.69
C SER A 168 36.18 0.60 -2.12
N GLY A 169 35.12 1.03 -1.43
CA GLY A 169 34.04 0.17 -0.96
C GLY A 169 32.90 0.98 -0.33
N CYS A 170 31.68 0.47 -0.37
CA CYS A 170 30.56 1.09 0.34
C CYS A 170 29.53 0.08 0.83
N VAL A 171 28.78 0.45 1.86
CA VAL A 171 27.74 -0.39 2.45
C VAL A 171 26.62 0.47 3.01
N MET A 172 25.38 0.22 2.59
CA MET A 172 24.20 0.92 3.08
C MET A 172 23.76 0.41 4.45
N PHE A 173 23.22 1.30 5.26
CA PHE A 173 22.63 1.03 6.56
C PHE A 173 21.24 1.68 6.69
N GLY A 174 20.53 1.38 7.79
CA GLY A 174 19.22 1.97 8.08
C GLY A 174 18.14 0.98 8.51
N ARG A 175 18.52 -0.26 8.84
CA ARG A 175 17.57 -1.23 9.40
C ARG A 175 16.96 -0.67 10.68
N GLN A 176 15.63 -0.67 10.76
CA GLN A 176 14.85 -0.09 11.87
C GLN A 176 15.07 1.41 12.10
N ARG A 177 15.61 2.12 11.11
CA ARG A 177 15.72 3.58 11.12
C ARG A 177 14.69 4.19 10.18
N ILE A 178 14.46 5.49 10.30
CA ILE A 178 13.45 6.21 9.50
C ILE A 178 13.91 6.45 8.05
N ALA A 179 15.22 6.42 7.80
CA ALA A 179 15.82 6.65 6.50
C ALA A 179 17.07 5.78 6.30
N ASN A 180 17.42 5.55 5.03
CA ASN A 180 18.65 4.84 4.67
C ASN A 180 19.85 5.78 4.73
N GLY A 181 21.00 5.23 5.12
CA GLY A 181 22.30 5.89 5.01
C GLY A 181 23.32 5.00 4.31
N ILE A 182 24.51 5.53 4.08
CA ILE A 182 25.60 4.79 3.43
C ILE A 182 26.93 5.07 4.10
N LEU A 183 27.69 4.00 4.34
CA LEU A 183 29.06 4.03 4.81
C LEU A 183 30.00 3.84 3.62
N ILE A 184 30.95 4.75 3.44
CA ILE A 184 31.80 4.83 2.24
C ILE A 184 33.26 4.79 2.64
N GLN A 185 34.02 3.88 2.04
CA GLN A 185 35.48 3.84 2.12
C GLN A 185 36.09 4.55 0.91
N PRO A 186 36.82 5.64 1.12
CA PRO A 186 37.56 6.32 0.06
C PRO A 186 38.69 5.46 -0.54
N VAL A 187 39.17 5.80 -1.73
CA VAL A 187 40.41 5.23 -2.30
C VAL A 187 41.64 5.86 -1.63
N ASP A 188 41.65 7.18 -1.49
CA ASP A 188 42.73 7.95 -0.88
C ASP A 188 42.34 8.43 0.52
N SER A 189 43.32 8.72 1.37
CA SER A 189 43.05 9.29 2.69
C SER A 189 42.35 10.65 2.56
N VAL A 190 41.20 10.79 3.20
CA VAL A 190 40.39 12.01 3.18
C VAL A 190 40.70 12.86 4.41
N GLU A 191 41.22 14.07 4.21
CA GLU A 191 41.45 15.06 5.28
C GLU A 191 40.17 15.87 5.61
N ASP A 192 39.37 16.20 4.58
CA ASP A 192 38.10 16.90 4.71
C ASP A 192 36.94 16.02 4.22
N THR A 193 36.16 15.51 5.16
CA THR A 193 35.01 14.64 4.90
C THR A 193 33.91 15.38 4.12
N SER A 194 33.68 16.66 4.41
CA SER A 194 32.62 17.44 3.74
C SER A 194 32.94 17.65 2.26
N ALA A 195 34.18 18.07 1.97
CA ALA A 195 34.62 18.27 0.59
C ALA A 195 34.63 16.96 -0.22
N PHE A 196 34.93 15.82 0.42
CA PHE A 196 34.83 14.50 -0.21
C PHE A 196 33.38 14.13 -0.54
N VAL A 197 32.45 14.32 0.41
CA VAL A 197 31.02 14.07 0.17
C VAL A 197 30.49 14.96 -0.95
N ASP A 198 30.92 16.22 -1.05
CA ASP A 198 30.55 17.12 -2.15
C ASP A 198 30.99 16.61 -3.53
N GLN A 199 32.22 16.08 -3.62
CA GLN A 199 32.72 15.50 -4.87
C GLN A 199 31.99 14.20 -5.24
N LEU A 200 31.56 13.42 -4.23
CA LEU A 200 30.87 12.17 -4.43
C LEU A 200 29.36 12.34 -4.66
N TRP A 201 28.79 13.46 -4.25
CA TRP A 201 27.36 13.73 -4.29
C TRP A 201 26.69 13.48 -5.65
N PRO A 202 27.29 13.85 -6.81
CA PRO A 202 26.71 13.53 -8.11
C PRO A 202 26.49 12.01 -8.35
N SER A 203 27.36 11.16 -7.79
CA SER A 203 27.19 9.69 -7.89
C SER A 203 26.04 9.19 -7.01
N ILE A 204 25.84 9.82 -5.86
CA ILE A 204 24.71 9.54 -4.95
C ILE A 204 23.39 10.02 -5.56
N GLU A 205 23.38 11.19 -6.22
CA GLU A 205 22.19 11.69 -6.94
C GLU A 205 21.77 10.76 -8.07
N ALA A 206 22.72 10.27 -8.87
CA ALA A 206 22.45 9.30 -9.93
C ALA A 206 21.84 7.99 -9.36
N ALA A 207 22.29 7.55 -8.19
CA ALA A 207 21.72 6.40 -7.49
C ALA A 207 20.29 6.70 -6.96
N ASN A 208 20.07 7.89 -6.40
CA ASN A 208 18.78 8.34 -5.88
C ASN A 208 17.70 8.50 -6.94
N GLU A 209 18.07 8.93 -8.16
CA GLU A 209 17.14 9.11 -9.28
C GLU A 209 16.42 7.80 -9.64
N HIS A 210 17.15 6.68 -9.60
CA HIS A 210 16.64 5.34 -9.93
C HIS A 210 16.13 4.55 -8.71
N ALA A 211 16.37 5.05 -7.49
CA ALA A 211 15.91 4.42 -6.26
C ALA A 211 14.46 4.78 -5.93
N PRO A 212 13.67 3.85 -5.34
CA PRO A 212 12.41 4.18 -4.70
C PRO A 212 12.56 5.32 -3.69
N GLN A 213 11.53 6.13 -3.50
CA GLN A 213 11.58 7.33 -2.66
C GLN A 213 12.11 7.05 -1.24
N HIS A 214 11.66 5.96 -0.61
CA HIS A 214 12.12 5.52 0.70
C HIS A 214 13.56 4.99 0.74
N SER A 215 14.13 4.64 -0.42
CA SER A 215 15.49 4.10 -0.55
C SER A 215 16.55 5.17 -0.84
N ARG A 216 16.13 6.43 -1.04
CA ARG A 216 17.03 7.54 -1.35
C ARG A 216 17.90 7.92 -0.15
N LEU A 217 19.15 8.24 -0.43
CA LEU A 217 20.17 8.66 0.53
C LEU A 217 20.18 10.19 0.72
N GLN A 218 20.41 10.63 1.95
CA GLN A 218 20.52 12.03 2.33
C GLN A 218 21.96 12.38 2.75
N ARG A 219 22.36 13.64 2.56
CA ARG A 219 23.73 14.12 2.90
C ARG A 219 24.12 13.80 4.34
N ALA A 220 23.22 14.06 5.28
CA ALA A 220 23.44 13.85 6.71
C ALA A 220 23.72 12.39 7.08
N LEU A 221 23.34 11.42 6.23
CA LEU A 221 23.50 9.98 6.47
C LEU A 221 24.59 9.35 5.57
N VAL A 222 25.52 10.16 5.05
CA VAL A 222 26.74 9.69 4.40
C VAL A 222 27.88 9.65 5.42
N VAL A 223 28.28 8.45 5.81
CA VAL A 223 29.39 8.22 6.76
C VAL A 223 30.64 7.85 5.97
N VAL A 224 31.76 8.52 6.24
CA VAL A 224 33.04 8.21 5.60
C VAL A 224 33.92 7.40 6.55
N ALA A 225 34.40 6.25 6.07
CA ALA A 225 35.27 5.36 6.81
C ALA A 225 36.65 5.98 7.03
N ALA A 226 37.09 6.05 8.29
CA ALA A 226 38.43 6.51 8.65
C ALA A 226 39.53 5.63 8.05
N SER A 227 40.65 6.26 7.67
CA SER A 227 41.78 5.58 6.99
C SER A 227 42.45 4.49 7.85
N ASP A 228 42.37 4.61 9.17
CA ASP A 228 42.89 3.66 10.16
C ASP A 228 41.89 2.56 10.55
N LYS A 229 40.65 2.60 10.03
CA LYS A 229 39.55 1.68 10.36
C LYS A 229 38.90 1.07 9.11
N PRO A 230 39.64 0.51 8.13
CA PRO A 230 39.05 0.07 6.86
C PRO A 230 37.93 -0.97 7.01
N LEU A 231 37.00 -0.97 6.07
CA LEU A 231 35.88 -1.91 6.00
C LEU A 231 36.39 -3.36 5.94
N PRO A 232 35.81 -4.26 6.75
CA PRO A 232 36.23 -5.66 6.76
C PRO A 232 35.84 -6.36 5.45
N MET A 233 36.83 -6.96 4.78
CA MET A 233 36.66 -7.66 3.50
C MET A 233 36.71 -9.19 3.65
N THR A 234 36.08 -9.91 2.71
CA THR A 234 36.24 -11.35 2.53
C THR A 234 37.49 -11.66 1.71
N PRO A 235 38.00 -12.91 1.72
CA PRO A 235 39.10 -13.32 0.84
C PRO A 235 38.80 -13.15 -0.66
N LYS A 236 37.52 -13.01 -1.04
CA LYS A 236 37.07 -12.77 -2.42
C LYS A 236 36.97 -11.27 -2.76
N GLY A 237 37.34 -10.39 -1.84
CA GLY A 237 37.31 -8.94 -2.04
C GLY A 237 35.94 -8.28 -1.87
N SER A 238 34.95 -8.98 -1.31
CA SER A 238 33.63 -8.39 -0.98
C SER A 238 33.56 -7.91 0.47
N ILE A 239 32.75 -6.88 0.76
CA ILE A 239 32.60 -6.33 2.11
C ILE A 239 31.80 -7.30 2.99
N LYS A 240 32.27 -7.54 4.22
CA LYS A 240 31.54 -8.27 5.27
C LYS A 240 30.50 -7.33 5.90
N ARG A 241 29.36 -7.15 5.24
CA ARG A 241 28.28 -6.21 5.60
C ARG A 241 28.01 -6.12 7.10
N LYS A 242 27.69 -7.24 7.74
CA LYS A 242 27.39 -7.30 9.18
C LYS A 242 28.54 -6.80 10.05
N ALA A 243 29.77 -7.26 9.79
CA ALA A 243 30.94 -6.85 10.53
C ALA A 243 31.31 -5.37 10.29
N ALA A 244 31.05 -4.84 9.08
CA ALA A 244 31.26 -3.44 8.76
C ALA A 244 30.30 -2.54 9.54
N LEU A 245 29.01 -2.89 9.58
CA LEU A 245 28.00 -2.17 10.32
C LEU A 245 28.23 -2.22 11.83
N GLU A 246 28.62 -3.38 12.38
CA GLU A 246 29.00 -3.51 13.80
C GLU A 246 30.25 -2.70 14.14
N LEU A 247 31.24 -2.65 13.24
CA LEU A 247 32.47 -1.90 13.43
C LEU A 247 32.21 -0.38 13.47
N TYR A 248 31.25 0.11 12.68
CA TYR A 248 30.91 1.52 12.53
C TYR A 248 29.62 1.94 13.24
N ASP A 249 29.11 1.10 14.15
CA ASP A 249 27.82 1.34 14.82
C ASP A 249 27.78 2.70 15.52
N GLY A 250 28.87 3.11 16.18
CA GLY A 250 28.99 4.40 16.84
C GLY A 250 28.84 5.59 15.88
N GLU A 251 29.59 5.59 14.78
CA GLU A 251 29.55 6.66 13.77
C GLU A 251 28.22 6.70 13.01
N ILE A 252 27.61 5.52 12.77
CA ILE A 252 26.28 5.41 12.17
C ILE A 252 25.23 6.01 13.11
N ASN A 253 25.29 5.69 14.41
CA ASN A 253 24.37 6.25 15.40
C ASN A 253 24.55 7.76 15.55
N GLU A 254 25.79 8.25 15.56
CA GLU A 254 26.10 9.68 15.58
C GLU A 254 25.56 10.38 14.32
N ALA A 255 25.65 9.76 13.14
CA ALA A 255 25.06 10.31 11.91
C ALA A 255 23.53 10.39 12.00
N TYR A 256 22.87 9.40 12.60
CA TYR A 256 21.43 9.48 12.87
C TYR A 256 21.07 10.55 13.90
N GLU A 257 21.81 10.64 15.01
CA GLU A 257 21.63 11.68 16.02
C GLU A 257 21.84 13.08 15.43
N LYS A 258 22.88 13.26 14.62
CA LYS A 258 23.12 14.50 13.87
C LYS A 258 22.08 14.76 12.82
N SER A 259 21.50 13.75 12.17
CA SER A 259 20.41 13.93 11.21
C SER A 259 19.10 14.33 11.90
N ASP A 260 18.86 13.79 13.10
CA ASP A 260 17.75 14.20 13.98
C ASP A 260 18.01 15.62 14.51
N ASP A 261 19.25 15.99 14.81
CA ASP A 261 19.65 17.37 15.13
C ASP A 261 19.72 18.29 13.90
N ASP A 262 19.94 17.82 12.67
CA ASP A 262 19.87 18.63 11.44
C ASP A 262 18.40 18.93 11.06
N THR A 263 17.44 18.21 11.65
CA THR A 263 16.06 18.72 11.69
C THR A 263 15.92 20.00 12.51
N THR A 264 16.93 20.37 13.31
CA THR A 264 17.05 21.65 14.03
C THR A 264 17.83 22.74 13.30
N GLU A 265 18.14 22.61 12.00
CA GLU A 265 18.32 23.82 11.19
C GLU A 265 17.05 24.68 11.37
N GLN A 266 17.18 25.72 12.21
CA GLN A 266 16.09 26.62 12.55
C GLN A 266 15.77 27.39 11.28
N VAL A 267 14.71 26.95 10.59
CA VAL A 267 14.06 27.82 9.62
C VAL A 267 13.65 29.08 10.38
N PRO A 268 14.14 30.27 9.99
CA PRO A 268 13.77 31.50 10.67
C PRO A 268 12.26 31.61 10.72
N PHE A 269 11.70 31.61 11.93
CA PHE A 269 10.25 31.66 12.13
C PHE A 269 9.86 33.07 12.59
N ASP A 270 9.27 33.83 11.68
CA ASP A 270 8.72 35.14 11.98
C ASP A 270 7.33 34.99 12.61
N TYR A 271 7.27 35.12 13.94
CA TYR A 271 6.02 35.06 14.70
C TYR A 271 5.03 36.18 14.36
N SER A 272 5.47 37.26 13.70
CA SER A 272 4.58 38.31 13.20
C SER A 272 3.93 37.96 11.86
N ASN A 273 4.47 36.95 11.15
CA ASN A 273 3.98 36.44 9.89
C ASN A 273 4.03 34.89 9.86
N VAL A 274 3.17 34.28 10.69
CA VAL A 274 3.04 32.83 10.80
C VAL A 274 2.77 32.16 9.44
N PRO A 275 1.90 32.67 8.56
CA PRO A 275 1.66 32.05 7.26
C PRO A 275 2.92 31.92 6.40
N ALA A 276 3.73 32.97 6.30
CA ALA A 276 4.98 32.91 5.53
C ALA A 276 5.99 31.94 6.15
N SER A 277 6.09 31.91 7.48
CA SER A 277 7.02 31.03 8.19
C SER A 277 6.64 29.56 8.05
N VAL A 278 5.36 29.22 8.15
CA VAL A 278 4.87 27.86 7.91
C VAL A 278 5.07 27.46 6.45
N ALA A 279 4.81 28.36 5.50
CA ALA A 279 5.10 28.11 4.08
C ALA A 279 6.57 27.81 3.85
N GLN A 280 7.48 28.57 4.47
CA GLN A 280 8.91 28.34 4.37
C GLN A 280 9.31 26.97 4.92
N VAL A 281 8.81 26.58 6.10
CA VAL A 281 9.08 25.25 6.68
C VAL A 281 8.64 24.13 5.74
N VAL A 282 7.44 24.24 5.17
CA VAL A 282 6.92 23.23 4.23
C VAL A 282 7.76 23.18 2.95
N LYS A 283 8.08 24.33 2.35
CA LYS A 283 8.88 24.43 1.11
C LYS A 283 10.32 23.98 1.30
N THR A 284 10.91 24.15 2.48
CA THR A 284 12.22 23.58 2.80
C THR A 284 12.22 22.06 2.78
N VAL A 285 11.11 21.41 3.16
CA VAL A 285 11.02 19.94 3.20
C VAL A 285 10.54 19.35 1.87
N MET A 286 9.59 20.01 1.19
CA MET A 286 8.94 19.47 -0.01
C MET A 286 9.40 20.12 -1.32
N GLY A 287 10.14 21.23 -1.26
CA GLY A 287 10.62 22.01 -2.40
C GLY A 287 9.85 23.31 -2.65
N GLU A 288 10.50 24.26 -3.32
CA GLU A 288 9.94 25.59 -3.63
C GLU A 288 8.75 25.58 -4.59
N GLY A 289 8.52 24.45 -5.30
CA GLY A 289 7.40 24.30 -6.24
C GLY A 289 6.05 23.99 -5.59
N VAL A 290 5.98 23.87 -4.27
CA VAL A 290 4.73 23.55 -3.55
C VAL A 290 3.81 24.76 -3.49
N GLU A 291 2.57 24.58 -3.95
CA GLU A 291 1.52 25.58 -3.90
C GLU A 291 0.82 25.61 -2.53
N ASP A 292 0.58 26.81 -2.02
CA ASP A 292 0.16 27.02 -0.63
C ASP A 292 -1.27 26.51 -0.33
N ASP A 293 -2.18 26.57 -1.30
CA ASP A 293 -3.59 26.19 -1.14
C ASP A 293 -3.97 24.90 -1.88
N VAL A 294 -2.98 24.08 -2.23
CA VAL A 294 -3.18 22.75 -2.82
C VAL A 294 -2.85 21.67 -1.78
N ASP A 295 -3.58 20.56 -1.84
CA ASP A 295 -3.38 19.43 -0.93
C ASP A 295 -1.94 18.90 -1.02
N LEU A 296 -1.21 18.91 0.10
CA LEU A 296 0.19 18.56 0.19
C LEU A 296 0.42 17.09 -0.21
N VAL A 297 -0.50 16.18 0.10
CA VAL A 297 -0.40 14.76 -0.30
C VAL A 297 -0.47 14.63 -1.82
N SER A 298 -1.35 15.39 -2.48
CA SER A 298 -1.42 15.44 -3.94
C SER A 298 -0.16 16.03 -4.59
N GLN A 299 0.59 16.85 -3.86
CA GLN A 299 1.87 17.45 -4.28
C GLN A 299 3.09 16.61 -3.88
N GLY A 300 2.90 15.39 -3.37
CA GLY A 300 3.97 14.45 -3.07
C GLY A 300 4.37 14.34 -1.60
N LEU A 301 3.61 14.92 -0.66
CA LEU A 301 3.85 14.75 0.78
C LEU A 301 3.69 13.28 1.19
N ASP A 302 4.72 12.73 1.83
CA ASP A 302 4.70 11.43 2.48
C ASP A 302 4.80 11.52 4.02
N SER A 303 4.72 10.38 4.71
CA SER A 303 4.80 10.31 6.19
C SER A 303 6.15 10.76 6.76
N MET A 304 7.23 10.61 6.00
CA MET A 304 8.56 11.06 6.42
C MET A 304 8.63 12.59 6.35
N GLN A 305 8.24 13.18 5.22
CA GLN A 305 8.17 14.63 5.05
C GLN A 305 7.19 15.27 6.05
N ALA A 306 6.04 14.65 6.29
CA ALA A 306 5.09 15.09 7.31
C ALA A 306 5.72 15.09 8.73
N THR A 307 6.51 14.07 9.05
CA THR A 307 7.26 14.00 10.31
C THR A 307 8.33 15.08 10.40
N MET A 308 9.08 15.32 9.32
CA MET A 308 10.09 16.39 9.25
C MET A 308 9.47 17.78 9.41
N ILE A 309 8.36 18.06 8.72
CA ILE A 309 7.60 19.31 8.85
C ILE A 309 7.12 19.49 10.30
N ARG A 310 6.51 18.45 10.90
CA ARG A 310 6.08 18.48 12.30
C ARG A 310 7.24 18.81 13.23
N ASN A 311 8.36 18.10 13.11
CA ASN A 311 9.52 18.29 13.99
C ASN A 311 10.09 19.71 13.86
N LYS A 312 10.23 20.22 12.62
CA LYS A 312 10.67 21.60 12.36
C LYS A 312 9.71 22.63 12.96
N LEU A 313 8.40 22.43 12.86
CA LEU A 313 7.41 23.31 13.50
C LEU A 313 7.48 23.25 15.02
N VAL A 314 7.59 22.06 15.64
CA VAL A 314 7.75 21.92 17.10
C VAL A 314 9.02 22.65 17.56
N ALA A 315 10.14 22.45 16.86
CA ALA A 315 11.41 23.11 17.17
C ALA A 315 11.30 24.64 17.03
N ALA A 316 10.66 25.12 15.96
CA ALA A 316 10.47 26.55 15.71
C ALA A 316 9.55 27.23 16.72
N LEU A 317 8.55 26.53 17.26
CA LEU A 317 7.58 27.09 18.20
C LEU A 317 8.05 27.03 19.67
N LYS A 318 8.93 26.08 20.00
CA LYS A 318 9.47 25.85 21.35
C LYS A 318 9.98 27.12 22.09
N PRO A 319 10.64 28.10 21.44
CA PRO A 319 11.11 29.32 22.11
C PRO A 319 9.98 30.21 22.65
N VAL A 320 8.78 30.13 22.06
CA VAL A 320 7.64 31.00 22.40
C VAL A 320 6.52 30.25 23.11
N LYS A 321 6.34 28.96 22.80
CA LYS A 321 5.34 28.10 23.43
C LYS A 321 5.78 26.64 23.36
N ASP A 322 5.77 25.95 24.50
CA ASP A 322 5.98 24.50 24.52
C ASP A 322 4.74 23.82 23.92
N VAL A 323 4.87 23.29 22.71
CA VAL A 323 3.76 22.73 21.94
C VAL A 323 4.06 21.29 21.58
N ASN A 324 3.13 20.39 21.88
CA ASN A 324 3.19 19.01 21.43
C ASN A 324 2.26 18.84 20.22
N LEU A 325 2.83 18.88 19.01
CA LEU A 325 2.09 18.61 17.79
C LEU A 325 1.96 17.10 17.57
N GLY A 326 0.73 16.61 17.41
CA GLY A 326 0.46 15.21 17.12
C GLY A 326 1.09 14.73 15.81
N GLY A 327 1.47 13.45 15.73
CA GLY A 327 2.17 12.86 14.58
C GLY A 327 1.42 12.98 13.24
N THR A 328 0.10 13.17 13.28
CA THR A 328 -0.76 13.30 12.10
C THR A 328 -1.08 14.76 11.74
N VAL A 329 -0.51 15.76 12.43
CA VAL A 329 -0.91 17.18 12.28
C VAL A 329 -0.84 17.67 10.83
N VAL A 330 0.19 17.30 10.08
CA VAL A 330 0.37 17.73 8.68
C VAL A 330 -0.67 17.07 7.76
N PHE A 331 -1.10 15.85 8.08
CA PHE A 331 -2.19 15.17 7.38
C PHE A 331 -3.57 15.71 7.74
N GLN A 332 -3.73 16.25 8.96
CA GLN A 332 -4.96 16.88 9.44
C GLN A 332 -5.15 18.29 8.87
N TYR A 333 -4.06 18.99 8.57
CA TYR A 333 -4.04 20.30 7.94
C TYR A 333 -3.27 20.22 6.62
N PRO A 334 -3.84 19.55 5.59
CA PRO A 334 -3.09 19.12 4.41
C PRO A 334 -2.81 20.25 3.41
N LYS A 335 -2.90 21.52 3.80
CA LYS A 335 -2.55 22.68 2.98
C LYS A 335 -1.69 23.62 3.81
N ILE A 336 -0.77 24.35 3.18
CA ILE A 336 0.07 25.34 3.87
C ILE A 336 -0.81 26.39 4.55
N THR A 337 -1.85 26.87 3.86
CA THR A 337 -2.81 27.85 4.39
C THR A 337 -3.52 27.36 5.67
N LEU A 338 -3.94 26.10 5.69
CA LEU A 338 -4.63 25.49 6.84
C LEU A 338 -3.68 25.23 8.00
N LEU A 339 -2.48 24.71 7.71
CA LEU A 339 -1.46 24.46 8.71
C LEU A 339 -1.00 25.79 9.34
N ALA A 340 -0.83 26.84 8.53
CA ALA A 340 -0.52 28.19 8.97
C ALA A 340 -1.58 28.74 9.92
N SER A 341 -2.87 28.66 9.56
CA SER A 341 -3.97 29.10 10.41
C SER A 341 -3.97 28.37 11.74
N PHE A 342 -3.77 27.05 11.73
CA PHE A 342 -3.71 26.25 12.96
C PHE A 342 -2.56 26.67 13.87
N ILE A 343 -1.36 26.88 13.32
CA ILE A 343 -0.20 27.34 14.09
C ILE A 343 -0.40 28.77 14.62
N ASP A 344 -1.03 29.64 13.83
CA ASP A 344 -1.33 31.02 14.22
C ASP A 344 -2.34 31.08 15.38
N ASP A 345 -3.42 30.29 15.30
CA ASP A 345 -4.41 30.13 16.38
C ASP A 345 -3.76 29.57 17.66
N LEU A 346 -2.85 28.60 17.51
CA LEU A 346 -2.10 28.00 18.61
C LEU A 346 -1.20 29.04 19.30
N LEU A 347 -0.54 29.93 18.54
CA LEU A 347 0.34 30.97 19.06
C LEU A 347 -0.42 32.12 19.73
N LYS A 348 -1.54 32.56 19.16
CA LYS A 348 -2.35 33.66 19.68
C LYS A 348 -3.07 33.35 20.99
N GLY A 349 -3.04 32.09 21.46
CA GLY A 349 -3.78 31.66 22.64
C GLY A 349 -5.28 31.96 22.55
N SER A 350 -5.79 32.13 21.33
CA SER A 350 -7.13 32.66 21.02
C SER A 350 -8.12 31.56 20.64
N GLY A 351 -7.77 30.29 20.86
CA GLY A 351 -8.77 29.30 21.14
C GLY A 351 -9.07 29.34 22.63
N PRO A 352 -10.34 29.23 23.07
CA PRO A 352 -10.61 28.42 24.27
C PRO A 352 -9.79 27.12 24.13
N GLU A 353 -9.42 26.45 25.22
CA GLU A 353 -9.16 25.00 25.10
C GLU A 353 -10.40 24.42 24.43
N ALA A 354 -10.33 24.19 23.11
CA ALA A 354 -11.49 23.85 22.32
C ALA A 354 -11.98 22.54 22.92
N THR A 355 -13.19 22.57 23.47
CA THR A 355 -13.75 21.39 24.10
C THR A 355 -13.84 20.29 23.03
N ALA A 356 -13.92 19.04 23.46
CA ALA A 356 -14.13 17.94 22.50
C ALA A 356 -15.39 18.20 21.65
N GLU A 357 -16.41 18.84 22.23
CA GLU A 357 -17.62 19.28 21.56
C GLU A 357 -17.37 20.38 20.52
N ASP A 358 -16.53 21.38 20.80
CA ASP A 358 -16.20 22.45 19.84
C ASP A 358 -15.47 21.90 18.61
N VAL A 359 -14.54 20.96 18.81
CA VAL A 359 -13.83 20.28 17.71
C VAL A 359 -14.82 19.50 16.84
N VAL A 360 -15.76 18.79 17.47
CA VAL A 360 -16.80 18.05 16.77
C VAL A 360 -17.71 18.99 15.98
N ALA A 361 -18.15 20.09 16.57
CA ALA A 361 -19.00 21.08 15.90
C ALA A 361 -18.30 21.70 14.68
N ARG A 362 -17.00 22.04 14.81
CA ARG A 362 -16.21 22.57 13.69
C ARG A 362 -16.08 21.58 12.55
N LYS A 363 -15.73 20.32 12.84
CA LYS A 363 -15.64 19.25 11.82
C LYS A 363 -16.99 18.94 11.19
N ALA A 364 -18.07 18.92 11.97
CA ALA A 364 -19.42 18.74 11.45
C ALA A 364 -19.82 19.89 10.51
N ALA A 365 -19.45 21.13 10.84
CA ALA A 365 -19.66 22.29 9.97
C ALA A 365 -18.87 22.17 8.66
N GLU A 366 -17.63 21.68 8.73
CA GLU A 366 -16.79 21.41 7.55
C GLU A 366 -17.41 20.35 6.63
N ILE A 367 -17.85 19.21 7.19
CA ILE A 367 -18.59 18.17 6.45
C ILE A 367 -19.80 18.77 5.73
N ASN A 368 -20.62 19.56 6.44
CA ASN A 368 -21.80 20.21 5.87
C ASN A 368 -21.44 21.22 4.77
N ALA A 369 -20.35 21.98 4.93
CA ALA A 369 -19.87 22.91 3.91
C ALA A 369 -19.41 22.15 2.64
N THR A 370 -18.69 21.04 2.80
CA THR A 370 -18.25 20.19 1.68
C THR A 370 -19.45 19.60 0.94
N ILE A 371 -20.47 19.10 1.65
CA ILE A 371 -21.74 18.65 1.03
C ILE A 371 -22.35 19.81 0.24
N ALA A 372 -22.53 20.98 0.87
CA ALA A 372 -23.17 22.14 0.25
C ALA A 372 -22.43 22.69 -0.97
N LEU A 373 -21.11 22.52 -1.04
CA LEU A 373 -20.30 22.86 -2.21
C LEU A 373 -20.58 21.89 -3.36
N HIS A 374 -20.49 20.58 -3.08
CA HIS A 374 -20.53 19.54 -4.11
C HIS A 374 -21.91 19.35 -4.74
N VAL A 375 -22.99 19.47 -3.95
CA VAL A 375 -24.34 19.31 -4.48
C VAL A 375 -24.72 20.35 -5.53
N ARG A 376 -24.05 21.52 -5.55
CA ARG A 376 -24.26 22.56 -6.58
C ARG A 376 -23.83 22.12 -7.98
N ASN A 377 -22.93 21.14 -8.06
CA ASN A 377 -22.39 20.62 -9.31
C ASN A 377 -23.21 19.42 -9.84
N LEU A 378 -24.31 19.06 -9.17
CA LEU A 378 -25.22 18.04 -9.66
C LEU A 378 -26.04 18.57 -10.83
N LYS A 379 -26.14 17.77 -11.89
CA LYS A 379 -27.00 18.05 -13.04
C LYS A 379 -28.47 17.94 -12.63
N GLN A 380 -29.30 18.71 -13.33
CA GLN A 380 -30.75 18.57 -13.23
C GLN A 380 -31.24 17.38 -14.05
N LYS A 381 -32.40 16.85 -13.66
CA LYS A 381 -33.08 15.82 -14.44
C LYS A 381 -33.36 16.31 -15.87
N PRO A 382 -33.13 15.49 -16.91
CA PRO A 382 -33.45 15.86 -18.29
C PRO A 382 -34.92 16.26 -18.45
N GLN A 383 -35.20 17.29 -19.26
CA GLN A 383 -36.56 17.78 -19.49
C GLN A 383 -37.50 16.72 -20.08
N HIS A 384 -36.97 15.84 -20.95
CA HIS A 384 -37.71 14.73 -21.53
C HIS A 384 -37.92 13.55 -20.55
N GLY A 385 -37.39 13.65 -19.33
CA GLY A 385 -37.44 12.58 -18.32
C GLY A 385 -36.55 11.38 -18.65
N TRP A 386 -36.74 10.28 -17.93
CA TRP A 386 -36.04 9.02 -18.20
C TRP A 386 -36.98 8.04 -18.86
N GLU A 387 -36.47 7.25 -19.79
CA GLU A 387 -37.20 6.13 -20.37
C GLU A 387 -37.34 5.01 -19.32
N ALA A 388 -38.49 4.34 -19.28
CA ALA A 388 -38.66 3.16 -18.44
C ALA A 388 -37.79 2.02 -19.00
N PRO A 389 -36.84 1.45 -18.22
CA PRO A 389 -36.05 0.32 -18.69
C PRO A 389 -36.94 -0.92 -18.83
N VAL A 390 -36.63 -1.76 -19.82
CA VAL A 390 -37.31 -3.06 -20.02
C VAL A 390 -36.98 -4.03 -18.86
N SER A 391 -35.80 -3.90 -18.28
CA SER A 391 -35.30 -4.64 -17.10
C SER A 391 -34.10 -3.92 -16.51
N GLU A 392 -33.89 -3.96 -15.20
CA GLU A 392 -32.73 -3.36 -14.53
C GLU A 392 -31.58 -4.35 -14.35
N GLY A 393 -30.35 -3.83 -14.26
CA GLY A 393 -29.16 -4.63 -13.90
C GLY A 393 -28.55 -5.43 -15.06
N LYS A 394 -28.93 -5.14 -16.31
CA LYS A 394 -28.33 -5.78 -17.50
C LYS A 394 -26.97 -5.18 -17.83
N ASN A 395 -26.88 -3.85 -17.86
CA ASN A 395 -25.64 -3.11 -18.11
C ASN A 395 -25.18 -2.46 -16.80
N VAL A 396 -24.09 -3.01 -16.23
CA VAL A 396 -23.59 -2.60 -14.92
C VAL A 396 -22.25 -1.91 -15.07
N LEU A 397 -22.13 -0.71 -14.50
CA LEU A 397 -20.85 -0.06 -14.27
C LEU A 397 -20.40 -0.36 -12.85
N VAL A 398 -19.18 -0.87 -12.67
CA VAL A 398 -18.58 -1.10 -11.36
C VAL A 398 -17.22 -0.42 -11.27
N THR A 399 -16.97 0.31 -10.18
CA THR A 399 -15.68 0.98 -9.97
C THR A 399 -14.78 0.19 -9.00
N GLY A 400 -13.48 0.13 -9.28
CA GLY A 400 -12.48 -0.40 -8.35
C GLY A 400 -12.43 -1.93 -8.27
N THR A 401 -12.52 -2.61 -9.41
CA THR A 401 -12.54 -4.08 -9.54
C THR A 401 -11.21 -4.76 -9.22
N THR A 402 -10.14 -4.00 -8.99
CA THR A 402 -8.85 -4.53 -8.54
C THR A 402 -8.75 -4.67 -7.01
N GLY A 403 -9.69 -4.10 -6.24
CA GLY A 403 -9.74 -4.24 -4.77
C GLY A 403 -10.34 -5.56 -4.31
N GLY A 404 -10.32 -5.85 -3.00
CA GLY A 404 -10.87 -7.08 -2.43
C GLY A 404 -12.35 -7.31 -2.76
N LEU A 405 -13.23 -6.41 -2.31
CA LEU A 405 -14.67 -6.48 -2.63
C LEU A 405 -14.93 -6.29 -4.13
N GLY A 406 -14.17 -5.41 -4.79
CA GLY A 406 -14.32 -5.13 -6.21
C GLY A 406 -14.06 -6.34 -7.11
N ALA A 407 -13.08 -7.17 -6.77
CA ALA A 407 -12.79 -8.41 -7.50
C ALA A 407 -13.94 -9.43 -7.35
N GLN A 408 -14.50 -9.57 -6.15
CA GLN A 408 -15.67 -10.44 -5.92
C GLN A 408 -16.93 -9.90 -6.62
N LEU A 409 -17.14 -8.58 -6.63
CA LEU A 409 -18.22 -7.95 -7.40
C LEU A 409 -18.09 -8.26 -8.89
N LEU A 410 -16.89 -8.10 -9.46
CA LEU A 410 -16.62 -8.42 -10.85
C LEU A 410 -16.91 -9.90 -11.14
N TYR A 411 -16.39 -10.81 -10.31
CA TYR A 411 -16.65 -12.25 -10.45
C TYR A 411 -18.16 -12.57 -10.42
N THR A 412 -18.87 -12.02 -9.42
CA THR A 412 -20.31 -12.24 -9.23
C THR A 412 -21.12 -11.73 -10.42
N LEU A 413 -20.84 -10.52 -10.91
CA LEU A 413 -21.52 -9.92 -12.06
C LEU A 413 -21.26 -10.69 -13.36
N ILE A 414 -20.03 -11.16 -13.59
CA ILE A 414 -19.68 -11.91 -14.81
C ILE A 414 -20.39 -13.27 -14.85
N LYS A 415 -20.50 -13.95 -13.70
CA LYS A 415 -21.19 -15.24 -13.58
C LYS A 415 -22.71 -15.11 -13.55
N ASP A 416 -23.26 -13.93 -13.32
CA ASP A 416 -24.70 -13.70 -13.32
C ASP A 416 -25.29 -13.78 -14.75
N PRO A 417 -26.20 -14.73 -15.04
CA PRO A 417 -26.82 -14.82 -16.36
C PRO A 417 -27.74 -13.64 -16.70
N ALA A 418 -28.21 -12.87 -15.72
CA ALA A 418 -29.06 -11.70 -15.94
C ALA A 418 -28.26 -10.47 -16.40
N VAL A 419 -26.96 -10.43 -16.10
CA VAL A 419 -26.06 -9.35 -16.53
C VAL A 419 -25.62 -9.61 -17.96
N GLU A 420 -25.84 -8.63 -18.84
CA GLU A 420 -25.43 -8.68 -20.25
C GLU A 420 -24.03 -8.09 -20.44
N HIS A 421 -23.72 -6.98 -19.74
CA HIS A 421 -22.44 -6.30 -19.87
C HIS A 421 -21.98 -5.63 -18.58
N VAL A 422 -20.66 -5.61 -18.35
CA VAL A 422 -19.97 -5.05 -17.19
C VAL A 422 -18.89 -4.07 -17.64
N PHE A 423 -19.05 -2.79 -17.31
CA PHE A 423 -18.02 -1.77 -17.45
C PHE A 423 -17.25 -1.62 -16.14
N ALA A 424 -16.01 -2.11 -16.12
CA ALA A 424 -15.15 -2.09 -14.95
C ALA A 424 -14.17 -0.91 -15.00
N LEU A 425 -14.51 0.16 -14.28
CA LEU A 425 -13.75 1.41 -14.26
C LEU A 425 -12.71 1.39 -13.13
N ASN A 426 -11.45 1.63 -13.48
CA ASN A 426 -10.34 1.65 -12.54
C ASN A 426 -9.41 2.83 -12.81
N ARG A 427 -8.71 3.32 -11.79
CA ARG A 427 -7.74 4.40 -11.97
C ARG A 427 -6.61 3.96 -12.90
N ALA A 428 -6.13 4.89 -13.73
CA ALA A 428 -4.92 4.70 -14.53
C ALA A 428 -3.70 4.47 -13.63
N ASN A 429 -2.68 3.78 -14.16
CA ASN A 429 -1.44 3.55 -13.46
C ASN A 429 -0.26 3.77 -14.41
N ALA A 430 0.75 4.52 -13.96
CA ALA A 430 1.91 4.88 -14.80
C ALA A 430 2.84 3.69 -15.11
N ARG A 431 2.81 2.62 -14.30
CA ARG A 431 3.76 1.50 -14.38
C ARG A 431 3.18 0.26 -15.07
N LYS A 432 1.88 -0.02 -14.89
CA LYS A 432 1.23 -1.25 -15.40
C LYS A 432 -0.12 -0.98 -16.04
N GLY A 433 -0.39 -1.65 -17.16
CA GLY A 433 -1.69 -1.57 -17.83
C GLY A 433 -2.82 -2.20 -17.01
N LEU A 434 -4.05 -1.72 -17.21
CA LEU A 434 -5.22 -2.20 -16.44
C LEU A 434 -5.46 -3.71 -16.51
N ARG A 435 -5.33 -4.32 -17.70
CA ARG A 435 -5.55 -5.78 -17.85
C ARG A 435 -4.56 -6.60 -17.02
N GLU A 436 -3.30 -6.18 -16.97
CA GLU A 436 -2.25 -6.81 -16.17
C GLU A 436 -2.55 -6.65 -14.67
N ARG A 437 -2.88 -5.44 -14.22
CA ARG A 437 -3.24 -5.20 -12.81
C ARG A 437 -4.47 -5.99 -12.37
N GLN A 438 -5.47 -6.13 -13.25
CA GLN A 438 -6.65 -6.93 -12.97
C GLN A 438 -6.31 -8.43 -12.90
N LEU A 439 -5.45 -8.93 -13.80
CA LEU A 439 -4.95 -10.30 -13.77
C LEU A 439 -4.21 -10.60 -12.47
N GLU A 440 -3.26 -9.75 -12.09
CA GLU A 440 -2.50 -9.89 -10.84
C GLU A 440 -3.43 -9.91 -9.62
N SER A 441 -4.38 -8.98 -9.55
CA SER A 441 -5.35 -8.91 -8.46
C SER A 441 -6.22 -10.17 -8.37
N LEU A 442 -6.66 -10.73 -9.50
CA LEU A 442 -7.47 -11.95 -9.50
C LEU A 442 -6.65 -13.18 -9.10
N ILE A 443 -5.41 -13.30 -9.59
CA ILE A 443 -4.49 -14.41 -9.23
C ILE A 443 -4.14 -14.37 -7.75
N GLU A 444 -3.77 -13.19 -7.23
CA GLU A 444 -3.49 -12.98 -5.81
C GLU A 444 -4.65 -13.47 -4.94
N LYS A 445 -5.89 -13.20 -5.38
CA LYS A 445 -7.12 -13.55 -4.67
C LYS A 445 -7.60 -14.98 -4.93
N GLY A 446 -6.82 -15.79 -5.66
CA GLY A 446 -7.17 -17.17 -6.02
C GLY A 446 -8.38 -17.32 -6.95
N MET A 447 -8.81 -16.23 -7.62
CA MET A 447 -9.98 -16.21 -8.49
C MET A 447 -9.66 -16.79 -9.89
N PRO A 448 -10.67 -17.28 -10.65
CA PRO A 448 -10.48 -17.80 -12.00
C PRO A 448 -10.22 -16.65 -13.00
N ALA A 449 -8.99 -16.14 -13.00
CA ALA A 449 -8.63 -14.91 -13.70
C ALA A 449 -8.83 -15.00 -15.22
N ASP A 450 -8.43 -16.12 -15.83
CA ASP A 450 -8.56 -16.33 -17.28
C ASP A 450 -10.02 -16.33 -17.71
N ASP A 451 -10.91 -17.04 -17.00
CA ASP A 451 -12.34 -17.07 -17.28
C ASP A 451 -12.98 -15.69 -17.20
N ILE A 452 -12.62 -14.91 -16.18
CA ILE A 452 -13.17 -13.56 -15.95
C ILE A 452 -12.69 -12.61 -17.06
N LEU A 453 -11.39 -12.62 -17.37
CA LEU A 453 -10.77 -11.70 -18.33
C LEU A 453 -11.01 -12.06 -19.79
N ALA A 454 -11.42 -13.30 -20.08
CA ALA A 454 -11.85 -13.75 -21.40
C ALA A 454 -13.36 -13.56 -21.62
N SER A 455 -14.12 -13.18 -20.59
CA SER A 455 -15.57 -13.01 -20.69
C SER A 455 -15.93 -11.92 -21.71
N PRO A 456 -16.81 -12.20 -22.69
CA PRO A 456 -17.28 -11.19 -23.65
C PRO A 456 -18.17 -10.13 -23.00
N LYS A 457 -18.60 -10.33 -21.74
CA LYS A 457 -19.39 -9.35 -20.98
C LYS A 457 -18.54 -8.21 -20.43
N LEU A 458 -17.20 -8.31 -20.44
CA LEU A 458 -16.32 -7.42 -19.69
C LEU A 458 -15.66 -6.36 -20.58
N SER A 459 -15.84 -5.10 -20.21
CA SER A 459 -15.01 -3.98 -20.67
C SER A 459 -14.19 -3.40 -19.51
N LEU A 460 -12.86 -3.47 -19.61
CA LEU A 460 -11.93 -2.85 -18.65
C LEU A 460 -11.58 -1.45 -19.12
N LEU A 461 -11.88 -0.43 -18.30
CA LEU A 461 -11.68 0.97 -18.65
C LEU A 461 -10.82 1.69 -17.60
N GLU A 462 -9.82 2.46 -18.07
CA GLU A 462 -9.10 3.39 -17.20
C GLU A 462 -9.84 4.71 -17.13
N ALA A 463 -10.16 5.16 -15.91
CA ALA A 463 -10.96 6.34 -15.66
C ALA A 463 -10.36 7.21 -14.55
N ASN A 464 -10.53 8.52 -14.68
CA ASN A 464 -10.33 9.50 -13.63
C ASN A 464 -11.68 10.07 -13.20
N LEU A 465 -12.24 9.53 -12.11
CA LEU A 465 -13.57 9.91 -11.63
C LEU A 465 -13.67 11.38 -11.21
N ALA A 466 -12.56 12.06 -10.92
CA ALA A 466 -12.57 13.49 -10.60
C ALA A 466 -12.83 14.39 -11.82
N LYS A 467 -12.69 13.86 -13.05
CA LYS A 467 -13.07 14.56 -14.28
C LYS A 467 -14.54 14.35 -14.60
N SER A 468 -15.20 15.38 -15.16
CA SER A 468 -16.64 15.36 -15.47
C SER A 468 -17.05 14.32 -16.52
N ASP A 469 -16.13 13.99 -17.43
CA ASP A 469 -16.22 12.92 -18.44
C ASP A 469 -15.59 11.60 -17.96
N LEU A 470 -15.27 11.51 -16.66
CA LEU A 470 -14.54 10.39 -16.04
C LEU A 470 -13.16 10.15 -16.67
N GLY A 471 -12.62 11.10 -17.45
CA GLY A 471 -11.37 10.96 -18.17
C GLY A 471 -11.42 9.95 -19.33
N LEU A 472 -12.61 9.66 -19.85
CA LEU A 472 -12.84 8.72 -20.95
C LEU A 472 -12.96 9.45 -22.30
N ASP A 473 -12.62 8.76 -23.38
CA ASP A 473 -12.88 9.25 -24.73
C ASP A 473 -14.39 9.42 -24.98
N GLY A 474 -14.77 10.39 -25.83
CA GLY A 474 -16.18 10.77 -26.04
C GLY A 474 -17.09 9.63 -26.48
N ASP A 475 -16.60 8.74 -27.35
CA ASP A 475 -17.36 7.57 -27.83
C ASP A 475 -17.58 6.56 -26.69
N VAL A 476 -16.53 6.26 -25.91
CA VAL A 476 -16.61 5.36 -24.76
C VAL A 476 -17.51 5.94 -23.66
N TYR A 477 -17.43 7.24 -23.42
CA TYR A 477 -18.32 7.93 -22.48
C TYR A 477 -19.78 7.85 -22.92
N SER A 478 -20.04 7.92 -24.23
CA SER A 478 -21.38 7.74 -24.80
C SER A 478 -21.89 6.30 -24.60
N ASP A 479 -21.03 5.31 -24.82
CA ASP A 479 -21.38 3.90 -24.65
C ASP A 479 -21.76 3.57 -23.20
N ILE A 480 -21.00 4.06 -22.21
CA ILE A 480 -21.35 3.84 -20.80
C ILE A 480 -22.60 4.61 -20.37
N ASN A 481 -23.12 5.55 -21.15
CA ASN A 481 -24.37 6.24 -20.86
C ASN A 481 -25.60 5.32 -20.98
N ALA A 482 -25.43 4.12 -21.53
CA ALA A 482 -26.45 3.07 -21.62
C ALA A 482 -26.57 2.22 -20.34
N VAL A 483 -25.76 2.46 -19.30
CA VAL A 483 -25.78 1.67 -18.06
C VAL A 483 -27.10 1.86 -17.30
N ASP A 484 -27.56 0.77 -16.68
CA ASP A 484 -28.80 0.75 -15.89
C ASP A 484 -28.50 0.90 -14.39
N VAL A 485 -27.31 0.46 -13.98
CA VAL A 485 -26.83 0.44 -12.60
C VAL A 485 -25.37 0.84 -12.55
N ILE A 486 -25.03 1.69 -11.58
CA ILE A 486 -23.67 2.07 -11.22
C ILE A 486 -23.41 1.58 -9.80
N ILE A 487 -22.47 0.65 -9.63
CA ILE A 487 -21.92 0.21 -8.34
C ILE A 487 -20.62 0.98 -8.10
N HIS A 488 -20.71 2.05 -7.32
CA HIS A 488 -19.56 2.84 -6.93
C HIS A 488 -18.89 2.22 -5.69
N ASN A 489 -17.87 1.40 -5.95
CA ASN A 489 -17.07 0.69 -4.94
C ASN A 489 -15.67 1.30 -4.72
N ALA A 490 -15.06 1.84 -5.78
CA ALA A 490 -13.75 2.50 -5.69
C ALA A 490 -13.76 3.66 -4.68
N TRP A 491 -12.86 3.59 -3.70
CA TRP A 491 -12.59 4.68 -2.77
C TRP A 491 -11.19 4.48 -2.19
N ARG A 492 -10.44 5.56 -1.94
CA ARG A 492 -9.19 5.46 -1.17
C ARG A 492 -9.49 5.09 0.28
N VAL A 493 -8.94 4.00 0.81
CA VAL A 493 -9.08 3.68 2.24
C VAL A 493 -7.82 4.16 2.95
N ASP A 494 -7.90 5.35 3.54
CA ASP A 494 -6.80 5.94 4.31
C ASP A 494 -7.37 6.67 5.53
N PHE A 495 -7.10 6.14 6.72
CA PHE A 495 -7.64 6.66 7.97
C PHE A 495 -6.86 7.86 8.53
N ASN A 496 -5.68 8.16 7.96
CA ASN A 496 -4.76 9.16 8.49
C ASN A 496 -4.95 10.55 7.87
N VAL A 497 -5.55 10.62 6.69
CA VAL A 497 -5.74 11.88 5.95
C VAL A 497 -7.05 12.57 6.33
N ALA A 498 -7.06 13.91 6.23
CA ALA A 498 -8.24 14.73 6.49
C ALA A 498 -9.31 14.60 5.40
N LEU A 499 -10.51 15.11 5.69
CA LEU A 499 -11.64 15.14 4.76
C LEU A 499 -11.28 15.79 3.41
N GLN A 500 -10.54 16.90 3.44
CA GLN A 500 -10.15 17.66 2.25
C GLN A 500 -9.33 16.84 1.27
N SER A 501 -8.51 15.91 1.76
CA SER A 501 -7.69 15.06 0.89
C SER A 501 -8.56 14.09 0.08
N PHE A 502 -9.83 13.89 0.44
CA PHE A 502 -10.80 13.06 -0.31
C PHE A 502 -11.59 13.86 -1.38
N GLU A 503 -11.24 15.12 -1.63
CA GLU A 503 -11.89 15.94 -2.67
C GLU A 503 -12.03 15.22 -4.03
N PRO A 504 -11.01 14.49 -4.55
CA PRO A 504 -11.16 13.75 -5.80
C PRO A 504 -12.17 12.61 -5.72
N ASP A 505 -12.24 11.89 -4.60
CA ASP A 505 -13.19 10.80 -4.37
C ASP A 505 -14.63 11.35 -4.27
N ILE A 506 -14.81 12.46 -3.54
CA ILE A 506 -16.11 13.14 -3.37
C ILE A 506 -16.59 13.72 -4.72
N THR A 507 -15.70 14.35 -5.48
CA THR A 507 -15.98 14.79 -6.86
C THR A 507 -16.38 13.62 -7.75
N GLY A 508 -15.75 12.45 -7.55
CA GLY A 508 -16.14 11.20 -8.20
C GLY A 508 -17.60 10.80 -7.98
N VAL A 509 -18.12 10.96 -6.74
CA VAL A 509 -19.55 10.72 -6.45
C VAL A 509 -20.43 11.65 -7.28
N VAL A 510 -20.10 12.95 -7.33
CA VAL A 510 -20.87 13.94 -8.11
C VAL A 510 -20.85 13.59 -9.60
N ASN A 511 -19.69 13.24 -10.16
CA ASN A 511 -19.57 12.91 -11.58
C ASN A 511 -20.31 11.61 -11.95
N LEU A 512 -20.28 10.60 -11.08
CA LEU A 512 -21.07 9.38 -11.26
C LEU A 512 -22.58 9.65 -11.13
N CYS A 513 -23.01 10.50 -10.19
CA CYS A 513 -24.39 10.99 -10.14
C CYS A 513 -24.78 11.70 -11.43
N ASN A 514 -23.90 12.54 -11.98
CA ASN A 514 -24.14 13.27 -13.21
C ASN A 514 -24.25 12.34 -14.44
N LEU A 515 -23.43 11.29 -14.51
CA LEU A 515 -23.58 10.22 -15.50
C LEU A 515 -24.92 9.52 -15.31
N ALA A 516 -25.26 9.11 -14.09
CA ALA A 516 -26.52 8.44 -13.77
C ALA A 516 -27.74 9.28 -14.18
N ILE A 517 -27.75 10.58 -13.86
CA ILE A 517 -28.84 11.51 -14.21
C ILE A 517 -28.95 11.71 -15.73
N SER A 518 -27.81 11.75 -16.43
CA SER A 518 -27.73 11.97 -17.89
C SER A 518 -27.98 10.70 -18.70
N SER A 519 -27.93 9.53 -18.06
CA SER A 519 -28.19 8.24 -18.71
C SER A 519 -29.62 8.13 -19.22
N ARG A 520 -29.80 7.28 -20.24
CA ARG A 520 -31.08 7.07 -20.92
C ARG A 520 -32.22 6.71 -19.95
N HIS A 521 -31.91 5.87 -18.96
CA HIS A 521 -32.89 5.34 -18.02
C HIS A 521 -32.83 6.00 -16.63
N GLY A 522 -31.87 6.88 -16.37
CA GLY A 522 -31.60 7.37 -15.02
C GLY A 522 -31.06 6.25 -14.14
N ALA A 523 -29.84 5.79 -14.43
CA ALA A 523 -29.21 4.62 -13.82
C ALA A 523 -29.30 4.65 -12.29
N ALA A 524 -29.61 3.52 -11.66
CA ALA A 524 -29.56 3.45 -10.22
C ALA A 524 -28.10 3.51 -9.74
N ILE A 525 -27.83 4.25 -8.66
CA ILE A 525 -26.52 4.23 -8.00
C ILE A 525 -26.57 3.40 -6.73
N ILE A 526 -25.56 2.56 -6.55
CA ILE A 526 -25.26 1.87 -5.30
C ILE A 526 -23.88 2.32 -4.87
N PHE A 527 -23.80 2.89 -3.68
CA PHE A 527 -22.57 3.40 -3.11
C PHE A 527 -22.16 2.58 -1.91
N THR A 528 -20.94 2.05 -1.96
CA THR A 528 -20.34 1.37 -0.80
C THR A 528 -19.79 2.42 0.17
N SER A 529 -20.59 2.77 1.16
CA SER A 529 -20.16 3.53 2.33
C SER A 529 -19.50 2.61 3.36
N SER A 530 -19.22 3.12 4.56
CA SER A 530 -18.55 2.39 5.64
C SER A 530 -19.24 2.64 6.96
N ILE A 531 -19.18 1.68 7.88
CA ILE A 531 -19.48 1.87 9.31
C ILE A 531 -18.74 3.07 9.92
N ALA A 532 -17.57 3.43 9.38
CA ALA A 532 -16.82 4.61 9.81
C ALA A 532 -17.60 5.93 9.62
N SER A 533 -18.65 5.98 8.78
CA SER A 533 -19.51 7.15 8.61
C SER A 533 -20.42 7.43 9.83
N VAL A 534 -20.43 6.53 10.81
CA VAL A 534 -21.13 6.65 12.09
C VAL A 534 -20.20 6.34 13.26
N SER A 535 -18.92 6.72 13.17
CA SER A 535 -17.91 6.46 14.20
C SER A 535 -18.24 7.02 15.59
N ARG A 536 -19.07 8.06 15.68
CA ARG A 536 -19.58 8.64 16.94
C ARG A 536 -21.05 8.30 17.19
N TRP A 537 -21.57 7.23 16.60
CA TRP A 537 -22.87 6.72 17.00
C TRP A 537 -22.89 6.46 18.52
N PRO A 538 -23.97 6.84 19.23
CA PRO A 538 -24.06 6.61 20.66
C PRO A 538 -23.82 5.14 21.03
N VAL A 539 -22.83 4.89 21.90
CA VAL A 539 -22.48 3.54 22.34
C VAL A 539 -23.65 2.94 23.11
N GLY A 540 -24.01 1.70 22.78
CA GLY A 540 -25.11 0.99 23.42
C GLY A 540 -26.50 1.34 22.87
N GLU A 541 -26.58 2.16 21.82
CA GLU A 541 -27.85 2.43 21.13
C GLU A 541 -27.97 1.62 19.83
N ALA A 542 -29.19 1.18 19.53
CA ALA A 542 -29.49 0.48 18.30
C ALA A 542 -29.29 1.40 17.08
N THR A 543 -28.53 0.94 16.10
CA THR A 543 -28.39 1.63 14.82
C THR A 543 -29.63 1.47 13.95
N VAL A 544 -29.79 2.37 12.99
CA VAL A 544 -30.97 2.44 12.12
C VAL A 544 -30.57 2.51 10.65
N GLU A 545 -31.29 1.78 9.80
CA GLU A 545 -31.11 1.80 8.34
C GLU A 545 -31.93 2.93 7.72
N GLN A 546 -31.57 4.16 8.08
CA GLN A 546 -32.17 5.38 7.57
C GLN A 546 -31.11 6.48 7.40
N PRO A 547 -31.33 7.43 6.48
CA PRO A 547 -30.44 8.57 6.31
C PRO A 547 -30.28 9.36 7.61
N VAL A 548 -29.04 9.68 7.97
CA VAL A 548 -28.72 10.50 9.14
C VAL A 548 -28.34 11.90 8.68
N SER A 549 -29.01 12.91 9.20
CA SER A 549 -28.77 14.31 8.80
C SER A 549 -27.69 15.01 9.63
N ASP A 550 -27.48 14.57 10.86
CA ASP A 550 -26.46 15.13 11.75
C ASP A 550 -25.07 14.65 11.34
N ALA A 551 -24.19 15.59 11.00
CA ALA A 551 -22.81 15.30 10.61
C ALA A 551 -21.92 14.95 11.80
N SER A 552 -22.33 15.26 13.04
CA SER A 552 -21.54 14.99 14.24
C SER A 552 -21.25 13.49 14.44
N VAL A 553 -22.16 12.62 13.97
CA VAL A 553 -22.03 11.16 14.07
C VAL A 553 -20.87 10.60 13.24
N ALA A 554 -20.47 11.30 12.18
CA ALA A 554 -19.40 10.89 11.26
C ALA A 554 -18.03 11.45 11.67
N VAL A 555 -17.99 12.38 12.63
CA VAL A 555 -16.75 13.05 13.02
C VAL A 555 -15.78 12.04 13.63
N GLY A 556 -14.55 12.02 13.13
CA GLY A 556 -13.53 11.13 13.65
C GLY A 556 -12.31 11.14 12.73
N MET A 557 -12.30 10.18 11.82
CA MET A 557 -11.27 10.01 10.79
C MET A 557 -11.77 10.57 9.45
N GLY A 558 -10.90 11.22 8.67
CA GLY A 558 -11.29 11.83 7.40
C GLY A 558 -11.93 10.84 6.42
N TYR A 559 -11.54 9.55 6.47
CA TYR A 559 -12.20 8.49 5.71
C TYR A 559 -13.70 8.37 6.02
N GLY A 560 -14.09 8.27 7.29
CA GLY A 560 -15.50 8.17 7.70
C GLY A 560 -16.29 9.42 7.36
N GLU A 561 -15.68 10.59 7.59
CA GLU A 561 -16.23 11.90 7.23
C GLU A 561 -16.50 11.99 5.72
N SER A 562 -15.55 11.57 4.88
CA SER A 562 -15.68 11.59 3.42
C SER A 562 -16.77 10.66 2.90
N LYS A 563 -16.90 9.47 3.49
CA LYS A 563 -17.96 8.52 3.16
C LYS A 563 -19.33 9.11 3.49
N PHE A 564 -19.48 9.72 4.66
CA PHE A 564 -20.71 10.42 5.05
C PHE A 564 -21.09 11.54 4.08
N VAL A 565 -20.12 12.35 3.62
CA VAL A 565 -20.36 13.35 2.57
C VAL A 565 -20.95 12.70 1.31
N GLY A 566 -20.40 11.57 0.86
CA GLY A 566 -20.93 10.80 -0.26
C GLY A 566 -22.37 10.30 -0.03
N GLU A 567 -22.70 9.81 1.17
CA GLU A 567 -24.08 9.42 1.54
C GLU A 567 -25.06 10.59 1.36
N ARG A 568 -24.66 11.78 1.82
CA ARG A 568 -25.50 12.98 1.79
C ARG A 568 -25.65 13.58 0.40
N ILE A 569 -24.61 13.53 -0.43
CA ILE A 569 -24.70 13.91 -1.85
C ILE A 569 -25.72 13.02 -2.57
N LEU A 570 -25.73 11.72 -2.30
CA LEU A 570 -26.68 10.78 -2.93
C LEU A 570 -28.11 10.94 -2.44
N ALA A 571 -28.29 11.20 -1.15
CA ALA A 571 -29.59 11.56 -0.60
C ALA A 571 -30.14 12.83 -1.27
N HIS A 572 -29.30 13.86 -1.42
CA HIS A 572 -29.67 15.11 -2.09
C HIS A 572 -29.97 14.90 -3.58
N ALA A 573 -29.12 14.18 -4.31
CA ALA A 573 -29.33 13.87 -5.72
C ALA A 573 -30.67 13.14 -5.95
N SER A 574 -31.01 12.17 -5.09
CA SER A 574 -32.31 11.50 -5.13
C SER A 574 -33.47 12.44 -4.84
N ALA A 575 -33.35 13.32 -3.84
CA ALA A 575 -34.40 14.28 -3.49
C ALA A 575 -34.71 15.25 -4.65
N GLU A 576 -33.67 15.81 -5.27
CA GLU A 576 -33.81 16.84 -6.32
C GLU A 576 -34.19 16.27 -7.69
N SER A 577 -33.57 15.17 -8.11
CA SER A 577 -33.77 14.63 -9.47
C SER A 577 -34.71 13.42 -9.51
N GLY A 578 -35.00 12.80 -8.35
CA GLY A 578 -35.67 11.51 -8.26
C GLY A 578 -34.79 10.33 -8.65
N LEU A 579 -33.47 10.51 -8.74
CA LEU A 579 -32.49 9.46 -9.03
C LEU A 579 -32.60 8.37 -7.98
N ARG A 580 -32.55 7.10 -8.41
CA ARG A 580 -32.55 5.99 -7.48
C ARG A 580 -31.17 5.77 -6.90
N THR A 581 -31.05 5.88 -5.58
CA THR A 581 -29.78 5.71 -4.90
C THR A 581 -29.91 4.72 -3.74
N THR A 582 -28.84 3.97 -3.50
CA THR A 582 -28.69 3.06 -2.37
C THR A 582 -27.32 3.27 -1.77
N VAL A 583 -27.29 3.58 -0.48
CA VAL A 583 -26.08 3.69 0.31
C VAL A 583 -25.97 2.43 1.16
N LEU A 584 -24.83 1.76 1.09
CA LEU A 584 -24.54 0.56 1.86
C LEU A 584 -23.42 0.88 2.86
N ARG A 585 -23.72 1.01 4.16
CA ARG A 585 -22.66 1.10 5.17
C ARG A 585 -22.10 -0.29 5.41
N ILE A 586 -20.91 -0.53 4.89
CA ILE A 586 -20.23 -1.82 5.00
C ILE A 586 -19.44 -1.85 6.31
N GLY A 587 -19.58 -2.94 7.07
CA GLY A 587 -18.76 -3.22 8.26
C GLY A 587 -17.43 -3.87 7.91
N GLN A 588 -16.89 -4.68 8.83
CA GLN A 588 -15.66 -5.41 8.58
C GLN A 588 -15.88 -6.51 7.53
N LEU A 589 -15.12 -6.44 6.44
CA LEU A 589 -15.04 -7.53 5.46
C LEU A 589 -14.02 -8.58 5.94
N CYS A 590 -14.34 -9.86 5.79
CA CYS A 590 -13.44 -10.97 6.08
C CYS A 590 -13.23 -11.86 4.85
N GLY A 591 -12.37 -12.88 4.97
CA GLY A 591 -12.02 -13.75 3.86
C GLY A 591 -13.24 -14.45 3.25
N ASP A 592 -13.24 -14.63 1.93
CA ASP A 592 -14.35 -15.25 1.21
C ASP A 592 -14.55 -16.72 1.64
N ARG A 593 -15.78 -17.22 1.51
CA ARG A 593 -16.10 -18.57 1.98
C ARG A 593 -15.50 -19.70 1.16
N GLU A 594 -15.01 -19.45 -0.05
CA GLU A 594 -14.53 -20.50 -0.94
C GLU A 594 -13.01 -20.69 -0.83
N ILE A 595 -12.27 -19.61 -1.04
CA ILE A 595 -10.80 -19.55 -1.10
C ILE A 595 -10.21 -19.15 0.25
N GLY A 596 -10.91 -18.30 1.00
CA GLY A 596 -10.43 -17.75 2.27
C GLY A 596 -9.52 -16.53 2.12
N PHE A 597 -9.46 -15.89 0.94
CA PHE A 597 -8.56 -14.77 0.73
C PHE A 597 -8.96 -13.58 1.60
N TRP A 598 -8.08 -13.19 2.52
CA TRP A 598 -8.20 -11.97 3.30
C TRP A 598 -6.85 -11.26 3.31
N SER A 599 -6.80 -10.02 2.83
CA SER A 599 -5.57 -9.23 2.80
C SER A 599 -4.82 -9.22 4.14
N SER A 600 -3.58 -9.68 4.15
CA SER A 600 -2.69 -9.72 5.32
C SER A 600 -2.34 -8.34 5.89
N SER A 601 -2.58 -7.27 5.11
CA SER A 601 -2.45 -5.87 5.55
C SER A 601 -3.59 -5.40 6.46
N ASN A 602 -4.65 -6.19 6.66
CA ASN A 602 -5.75 -5.84 7.56
C ASN A 602 -5.38 -6.09 9.03
N TRP A 603 -6.12 -5.43 9.93
CA TRP A 603 -5.79 -5.42 11.35
C TRP A 603 -6.02 -6.76 12.06
N VAL A 604 -7.00 -7.57 11.62
CA VAL A 604 -7.25 -8.92 12.17
C VAL A 604 -6.06 -9.86 11.92
N PRO A 605 -5.57 -10.04 10.67
CA PRO A 605 -4.37 -10.82 10.43
C PRO A 605 -3.14 -10.31 11.20
N ALA A 606 -3.05 -9.01 11.49
CA ALA A 606 -1.97 -8.48 12.33
C ALA A 606 -2.03 -9.02 13.78
N ILE A 607 -3.21 -9.13 14.39
CA ILE A 607 -3.38 -9.77 15.71
C ILE A 607 -2.94 -11.23 15.65
N ILE A 608 -3.38 -11.96 14.62
CA ILE A 608 -3.11 -13.40 14.46
C ILE A 608 -1.62 -13.66 14.25
N LYS A 609 -0.96 -12.90 13.38
CA LYS A 609 0.48 -13.04 13.14
C LYS A 609 1.29 -12.72 14.41
N SER A 610 0.92 -11.66 15.11
CA SER A 610 1.55 -11.26 16.36
C SER A 610 1.41 -12.30 17.48
N ALA A 611 0.37 -13.14 17.44
CA ALA A 611 0.19 -14.21 18.42
C ALA A 611 1.35 -15.23 18.42
N GLN A 612 2.03 -15.43 17.28
CA GLN A 612 3.21 -16.31 17.21
C GLN A 612 4.40 -15.76 18.01
N THR A 613 4.47 -14.45 18.21
CA THR A 613 5.50 -13.78 19.03
C THR A 613 5.05 -13.57 20.47
N LEU A 614 3.78 -13.17 20.65
CA LEU A 614 3.21 -12.87 21.97
C LEU A 614 2.82 -14.12 22.77
N HIS A 615 2.67 -15.26 22.10
CA HIS A 615 2.10 -16.49 22.63
C HIS A 615 0.71 -16.31 23.24
N CYS A 616 -0.04 -15.29 22.80
CA CYS A 616 -1.41 -15.09 23.26
C CYS A 616 -2.28 -14.36 22.23
N LEU A 617 -3.60 -14.56 22.33
CA LEU A 617 -4.64 -13.87 21.56
C LEU A 617 -5.66 -13.22 22.50
N PRO A 618 -6.26 -12.08 22.12
CA PRO A 618 -7.29 -11.43 22.93
C PRO A 618 -8.62 -12.18 22.84
N THR A 619 -9.31 -12.34 23.97
CA THR A 619 -10.64 -12.96 24.06
C THR A 619 -11.71 -11.99 24.56
N GLY A 620 -12.98 -12.25 24.24
CA GLY A 620 -14.13 -11.50 24.78
C GLY A 620 -15.49 -11.85 24.15
N GLU A 621 -16.56 -11.44 24.81
CA GLU A 621 -17.95 -11.82 24.50
C GLU A 621 -18.67 -10.80 23.61
N ASP A 622 -17.98 -9.75 23.16
CA ASP A 622 -18.53 -8.90 22.12
C ASP A 622 -18.66 -9.65 20.79
N LEU A 623 -19.73 -9.32 20.06
CA LEU A 623 -19.99 -9.89 18.74
C LEU A 623 -19.05 -9.29 17.70
N VAL A 624 -18.84 -10.07 16.65
CA VAL A 624 -18.18 -9.68 15.41
C VAL A 624 -19.15 -9.90 14.25
N ALA A 625 -19.53 -8.81 13.58
CA ALA A 625 -20.45 -8.82 12.45
C ALA A 625 -19.70 -8.83 11.11
N TRP A 626 -18.59 -9.58 11.06
CA TRP A 626 -17.71 -9.65 9.92
C TRP A 626 -18.37 -10.42 8.78
N ILE A 627 -18.46 -9.81 7.60
CA ILE A 627 -19.12 -10.40 6.44
C ILE A 627 -18.09 -10.83 5.39
N ALA A 628 -18.23 -12.06 4.89
CA ALA A 628 -17.33 -12.61 3.89
C ALA A 628 -17.44 -11.82 2.57
N LEU A 629 -16.30 -11.65 1.86
CA LEU A 629 -16.24 -10.84 0.64
C LEU A 629 -17.25 -11.29 -0.45
N ASP A 630 -17.46 -12.59 -0.60
CA ASP A 630 -18.41 -13.18 -1.56
C ASP A 630 -19.88 -13.02 -1.12
N ASP A 631 -20.18 -13.12 0.18
CA ASP A 631 -21.50 -12.78 0.72
C ASP A 631 -21.83 -11.30 0.50
N ALA A 632 -20.88 -10.42 0.78
CA ALA A 632 -21.03 -8.98 0.57
C ALA A 632 -21.26 -8.65 -0.91
N ALA A 633 -20.47 -9.24 -1.82
CA ALA A 633 -20.63 -9.03 -3.25
C ALA A 633 -22.00 -9.50 -3.77
N ARG A 634 -22.47 -10.68 -3.34
CA ARG A 634 -23.81 -11.19 -3.68
C ARG A 634 -24.92 -10.27 -3.16
N ALA A 635 -24.81 -9.78 -1.93
CA ALA A 635 -25.77 -8.85 -1.36
C ALA A 635 -25.81 -7.51 -2.13
N VAL A 636 -24.66 -6.96 -2.51
CA VAL A 636 -24.59 -5.74 -3.35
C VAL A 636 -25.29 -5.96 -4.70
N VAL A 637 -25.08 -7.12 -5.33
CA VAL A 637 -25.77 -7.47 -6.58
C VAL A 637 -27.28 -7.61 -6.36
N ASP A 638 -27.74 -8.20 -5.25
CA ASP A 638 -29.17 -8.22 -4.92
C ASP A 638 -29.76 -6.81 -4.77
N PHE A 639 -29.07 -5.92 -4.05
CA PHE A 639 -29.49 -4.53 -3.91
C PHE A 639 -29.52 -3.78 -5.24
N SER A 640 -28.76 -4.25 -6.24
CA SER A 640 -28.78 -3.66 -7.57
C SER A 640 -29.99 -4.02 -8.42
N ARG A 641 -30.65 -5.12 -8.10
CA ARG A 641 -31.77 -5.66 -8.88
C ARG A 641 -33.07 -4.98 -8.47
N ASN A 642 -33.90 -4.67 -9.46
CA ASN A 642 -35.30 -4.24 -9.28
C ASN A 642 -35.48 -3.02 -8.33
N ARG A 643 -34.49 -2.11 -8.25
CA ARG A 643 -34.59 -0.82 -7.54
C ARG A 643 -35.77 0.02 -8.00
N ARG A 644 -36.23 -0.13 -9.23
CA ARG A 644 -37.45 0.54 -9.70
C ARG A 644 -38.73 0.03 -9.05
N ALA A 645 -38.75 -1.22 -8.61
CA ALA A 645 -39.92 -1.87 -8.03
C ALA A 645 -40.09 -1.64 -6.52
N SER A 646 -39.04 -1.22 -5.79
CA SER A 646 -39.11 -1.03 -4.33
C SER A 646 -39.94 0.17 -3.89
N GLY A 647 -40.33 1.08 -4.80
CA GLY A 647 -41.08 2.31 -4.50
C GLY A 647 -40.24 3.43 -3.86
N GLU A 648 -39.24 3.07 -3.05
CA GLU A 648 -38.28 3.98 -2.44
C GLU A 648 -37.28 4.53 -3.47
N LYS A 649 -37.04 5.85 -3.43
CA LYS A 649 -36.04 6.50 -4.30
C LYS A 649 -34.64 6.48 -3.69
N HIS A 650 -34.54 6.59 -2.37
CA HIS A 650 -33.28 6.58 -1.65
C HIS A 650 -33.33 5.57 -0.51
N ASP A 651 -32.34 4.70 -0.46
CA ASP A 651 -32.15 3.79 0.67
C ASP A 651 -30.78 3.96 1.31
N LEU A 652 -30.75 3.84 2.64
CA LEU A 652 -29.54 3.63 3.41
C LEU A 652 -29.70 2.30 4.15
N LEU A 653 -28.83 1.35 3.84
CA LEU A 653 -28.86 -0.01 4.37
C LEU A 653 -27.51 -0.35 5.00
N HIS A 654 -27.50 -1.33 5.89
CA HIS A 654 -26.27 -1.83 6.50
C HIS A 654 -25.87 -3.17 5.88
N LEU A 655 -24.62 -3.28 5.45
CA LEU A 655 -24.05 -4.51 4.92
C LEU A 655 -23.01 -5.03 5.90
N VAL A 656 -23.51 -5.74 6.92
CA VAL A 656 -22.74 -6.48 7.91
C VAL A 656 -23.30 -7.88 8.04
N HIS A 657 -22.61 -8.76 8.75
CA HIS A 657 -23.11 -10.11 8.97
C HIS A 657 -24.39 -10.09 9.81
N PRO A 658 -25.53 -10.59 9.29
CA PRO A 658 -26.83 -10.50 9.98
C PRO A 658 -26.97 -11.47 11.17
N ARG A 659 -26.09 -12.47 11.22
CA ARG A 659 -26.01 -13.50 12.27
C ARG A 659 -24.59 -13.56 12.83
N PRO A 660 -24.17 -12.53 13.59
CA PRO A 660 -22.78 -12.38 14.03
C PRO A 660 -22.40 -13.44 15.08
N THR A 661 -21.12 -13.81 15.12
CA THR A 661 -20.54 -14.71 16.14
C THR A 661 -19.79 -13.90 17.22
N THR A 662 -19.27 -14.55 18.27
CA THR A 662 -18.46 -13.86 19.30
C THR A 662 -17.01 -13.73 18.89
N TRP A 663 -16.33 -12.70 19.42
CA TRP A 663 -14.90 -12.51 19.25
C TRP A 663 -14.10 -13.72 19.75
N SER A 664 -14.39 -14.20 20.96
CA SER A 664 -13.79 -15.42 21.52
C SER A 664 -13.88 -16.60 20.55
N ARG A 665 -15.06 -16.84 19.94
CA ARG A 665 -15.26 -17.99 19.07
C ARG A 665 -14.34 -18.00 17.85
N VAL A 666 -14.08 -16.85 17.25
CA VAL A 666 -13.15 -16.75 16.12
C VAL A 666 -11.73 -17.06 16.58
N PHE A 667 -11.28 -16.45 17.68
CA PHE A 667 -9.91 -16.61 18.15
C PHE A 667 -9.63 -17.97 18.81
N ASP A 668 -10.66 -18.67 19.33
CA ASP A 668 -10.57 -20.08 19.73
C ASP A 668 -10.13 -20.96 18.55
N VAL A 669 -10.78 -20.81 17.39
CA VAL A 669 -10.46 -21.58 16.19
C VAL A 669 -9.06 -21.25 15.68
N VAL A 670 -8.66 -19.98 15.74
CA VAL A 670 -7.30 -19.54 15.40
C VAL A 670 -6.27 -20.17 16.34
N ALA A 671 -6.51 -20.15 17.66
CA ALA A 671 -5.62 -20.75 18.65
C ALA A 671 -5.46 -22.26 18.41
N ASP A 672 -6.57 -22.97 18.20
CA ASP A 672 -6.56 -24.40 17.87
C ASP A 672 -5.79 -24.70 16.57
N TYR A 673 -5.93 -23.85 15.55
CA TYR A 673 -5.18 -23.99 14.30
C TYR A 673 -3.66 -23.79 14.52
N LEU A 674 -3.26 -22.77 15.28
CA LEU A 674 -1.86 -22.51 15.61
C LEU A 674 -1.25 -23.63 16.48
N HIS A 675 -2.01 -24.17 17.44
CA HIS A 675 -1.63 -25.33 18.25
C HIS A 675 -1.32 -26.55 17.40
N LYS A 676 -2.20 -26.88 16.44
CA LYS A 676 -1.98 -27.99 15.50
C LYS A 676 -0.73 -27.81 14.65
N ARG A 677 -0.24 -26.58 14.48
CA ARG A 677 0.99 -26.22 13.75
C ARG A 677 2.21 -26.05 14.65
N GLY A 678 2.09 -26.33 15.94
CA GLY A 678 3.20 -26.30 16.89
C GLY A 678 3.50 -24.94 17.51
N THR A 679 2.59 -23.96 17.39
CA THR A 679 2.68 -22.68 18.10
C THR A 679 1.68 -22.67 19.25
N GLU A 680 2.18 -22.71 20.49
CA GLU A 680 1.35 -22.57 21.70
C GLU A 680 0.91 -21.11 21.90
N VAL A 681 -0.42 -20.91 22.03
CA VAL A 681 -1.07 -19.61 22.15
C VAL A 681 -2.21 -19.68 23.17
N GLU A 682 -2.13 -18.87 24.23
CA GLU A 682 -3.20 -18.75 25.22
C GLU A 682 -4.20 -17.63 24.87
N LEU A 683 -5.47 -17.84 25.16
CA LEU A 683 -6.46 -16.76 25.14
C LEU A 683 -6.36 -15.95 26.44
N VAL A 684 -6.24 -14.63 26.33
CA VAL A 684 -6.13 -13.71 27.47
C VAL A 684 -7.08 -12.53 27.32
N GLU A 685 -7.36 -11.85 28.42
CA GLU A 685 -8.18 -10.64 28.40
C GLU A 685 -7.60 -9.57 27.47
N TYR A 686 -8.46 -8.82 26.76
CA TYR A 686 -8.02 -7.81 25.79
C TYR A 686 -7.00 -6.82 26.38
N LYS A 687 -7.24 -6.38 27.62
CA LYS A 687 -6.32 -5.49 28.34
C LYS A 687 -4.95 -6.14 28.57
N GLN A 688 -4.91 -7.41 28.96
CA GLN A 688 -3.67 -8.15 29.19
C GLN A 688 -2.92 -8.37 27.88
N TRP A 689 -3.63 -8.69 26.80
CA TRP A 689 -3.04 -8.78 25.45
C TRP A 689 -2.42 -7.44 25.03
N LEU A 690 -3.14 -6.33 25.22
CA LEU A 690 -2.64 -4.99 24.89
C LEU A 690 -1.40 -4.61 25.71
N GLU A 691 -1.39 -4.90 27.02
CA GLU A 691 -0.22 -4.68 27.87
C GLU A 691 1.00 -5.51 27.42
N LYS A 692 0.78 -6.75 26.96
CA LYS A 692 1.85 -7.59 26.39
C LYS A 692 2.36 -7.00 25.08
N LEU A 693 1.49 -6.45 24.24
CA LEU A 693 1.85 -5.80 22.98
C LEU A 693 2.66 -4.50 23.22
N GLN A 694 2.25 -3.66 24.17
CA GLN A 694 2.92 -2.40 24.53
C GLN A 694 4.35 -2.60 25.04
N LYS A 695 4.65 -3.77 25.61
CA LYS A 695 5.99 -4.13 26.12
C LYS A 695 6.93 -4.64 25.03
N GLN A 696 6.44 -4.82 23.80
CA GLN A 696 7.26 -5.32 22.70
C GLN A 696 8.15 -4.22 22.14
N ASP A 697 9.36 -4.61 21.74
CA ASP A 697 10.26 -3.71 21.03
C ASP A 697 9.68 -3.37 19.66
N THR A 698 9.55 -2.08 19.37
CA THR A 698 9.06 -1.56 18.08
C THR A 698 9.97 -1.97 16.92
N ALA A 699 11.23 -2.34 17.20
CA ALA A 699 12.14 -2.97 16.26
C ALA A 699 11.55 -4.24 15.58
N ASN A 700 10.62 -4.96 16.24
CA ASN A 700 10.11 -6.27 15.80
C ASN A 700 8.82 -6.20 14.95
N MET A 701 8.47 -5.04 14.39
CA MET A 701 7.22 -4.81 13.64
C MET A 701 6.99 -5.71 12.41
N THR A 702 8.01 -6.44 11.92
CA THR A 702 7.85 -7.39 10.79
C THR A 702 7.32 -8.74 11.25
N VAL A 703 7.78 -9.22 12.41
CA VAL A 703 7.34 -10.48 13.01
C VAL A 703 6.15 -10.29 13.96
N ASN A 704 5.98 -9.06 14.47
CA ASN A 704 4.87 -8.64 15.32
C ASN A 704 4.17 -7.40 14.70
N PRO A 705 3.40 -7.58 13.62
CA PRO A 705 2.77 -6.47 12.89
C PRO A 705 1.71 -5.70 13.68
N ALA A 706 1.12 -6.27 14.73
CA ALA A 706 0.16 -5.56 15.58
C ALA A 706 0.74 -4.29 16.23
N ILE A 707 2.06 -4.20 16.42
CA ILE A 707 2.74 -2.99 16.94
C ILE A 707 2.44 -1.76 16.05
N LYS A 708 2.35 -1.94 14.73
CA LYS A 708 2.04 -0.85 13.78
C LYS A 708 0.68 -0.21 14.04
N LEU A 709 -0.23 -0.94 14.65
CA LEU A 709 -1.62 -0.55 14.89
C LEU A 709 -1.89 -0.32 16.38
N LEU A 710 -0.84 -0.17 17.19
CA LEU A 710 -0.97 0.02 18.63
C LEU A 710 -1.93 1.16 19.02
N PRO A 711 -1.88 2.36 18.40
CA PRO A 711 -2.83 3.43 18.73
C PRO A 711 -4.29 3.04 18.48
N MET A 712 -4.55 2.24 17.44
CA MET A 712 -5.89 1.73 17.16
C MET A 712 -6.33 0.76 18.26
N PHE A 713 -5.46 -0.16 18.67
CA PHE A 713 -5.75 -1.12 19.73
C PHE A 713 -5.91 -0.48 21.12
N GLU A 714 -5.20 0.62 21.39
CA GLU A 714 -5.35 1.42 22.61
C GLU A 714 -6.70 2.14 22.67
N SER A 715 -7.19 2.62 21.52
CA SER A 715 -8.53 3.22 21.42
C SER A 715 -9.67 2.19 21.42
N GLY A 716 -9.36 0.93 21.10
CA GLY A 716 -10.31 -0.16 20.99
C GLY A 716 -10.63 -0.79 22.35
N HIS A 717 -11.81 -1.41 22.43
CA HIS A 717 -12.20 -2.19 23.60
C HIS A 717 -12.96 -3.45 23.22
N VAL A 718 -12.60 -4.57 23.83
CA VAL A 718 -13.34 -5.83 23.79
C VAL A 718 -13.68 -6.23 25.23
N SER A 719 -14.96 -6.47 25.49
CA SER A 719 -15.51 -6.77 26.81
C SER A 719 -15.60 -8.27 27.07
N HIS A 720 -15.39 -8.66 28.33
CA HIS A 720 -15.66 -10.03 28.82
C HIS A 720 -17.14 -10.36 28.96
N GLU A 721 -17.98 -9.34 28.99
CA GLU A 721 -19.44 -9.49 28.99
C GLU A 721 -20.00 -8.94 27.68
N ARG A 722 -21.05 -9.61 27.16
CA ARG A 722 -21.71 -9.20 25.93
C ARG A 722 -22.32 -7.81 26.09
N ARG A 723 -21.77 -6.80 25.40
CA ARG A 723 -22.36 -5.45 25.37
C ARG A 723 -23.49 -5.36 24.34
N GLN A 724 -24.63 -4.82 24.76
CA GLN A 724 -25.77 -4.62 23.87
C GLN A 724 -25.46 -3.57 22.80
N TYR A 725 -25.77 -3.86 21.53
CA TYR A 725 -25.56 -2.97 20.39
C TYR A 725 -24.12 -2.48 20.15
N VAL A 726 -23.14 -3.18 20.72
CA VAL A 726 -21.72 -2.87 20.51
C VAL A 726 -21.04 -4.08 19.88
N GLU A 727 -20.24 -3.85 18.86
CA GLU A 727 -19.34 -4.82 18.26
C GLU A 727 -17.98 -4.76 18.98
N ALA A 728 -17.21 -5.83 18.90
CA ALA A 728 -15.84 -5.83 19.39
C ALA A 728 -15.02 -4.66 18.79
N MET A 729 -14.00 -4.21 19.52
CA MET A 729 -13.30 -2.94 19.31
C MET A 729 -14.09 -1.67 19.63
N GLY A 730 -15.35 -1.79 20.07
CA GLY A 730 -16.16 -0.65 20.53
C GLY A 730 -16.99 0.03 19.43
N ASN A 731 -17.05 -0.56 18.24
CA ASN A 731 -17.86 -0.05 17.14
C ASN A 731 -19.36 -0.26 17.41
N PRO A 732 -20.25 0.59 16.85
CA PRO A 732 -21.70 0.35 16.94
C PRO A 732 -22.08 -0.92 16.17
N LEU A 733 -22.93 -1.76 16.75
CA LEU A 733 -23.44 -2.93 16.04
C LEU A 733 -24.49 -2.51 15.01
N LEU A 734 -24.16 -2.63 13.73
CA LEU A 734 -25.09 -2.29 12.64
C LEU A 734 -26.25 -3.29 12.55
N GLN A 735 -27.49 -2.79 12.61
CA GLN A 735 -28.71 -3.58 12.43
C GLN A 735 -29.01 -3.78 10.94
N THR A 736 -29.49 -4.95 10.52
CA THR A 736 -29.68 -5.33 9.10
C THR A 736 -31.13 -5.61 8.70
N ILE A 737 -32.11 -5.09 9.45
CA ILE A 737 -33.54 -5.45 9.30
C ILE A 737 -34.07 -5.21 7.87
N ARG A 738 -33.86 -4.01 7.31
CA ARG A 738 -34.23 -3.63 5.94
C ARG A 738 -33.29 -4.24 4.91
N ALA A 739 -31.99 -4.32 5.20
CA ALA A 739 -31.04 -4.99 4.31
C ALA A 739 -31.41 -6.46 4.05
N GLU A 740 -31.84 -7.22 5.06
CA GLU A 740 -32.29 -8.61 4.92
C GLU A 740 -33.63 -8.73 4.18
N GLN A 741 -34.48 -7.70 4.22
CA GLN A 741 -35.68 -7.65 3.38
C GLN A 741 -35.32 -7.44 1.91
N ALA A 742 -34.35 -6.56 1.65
CA ALA A 742 -33.95 -6.17 0.31
C ALA A 742 -32.95 -7.13 -0.38
N SER A 743 -32.20 -7.95 0.37
CA SER A 743 -31.28 -8.95 -0.19
C SER A 743 -31.60 -10.37 0.29
N GLU A 744 -31.88 -11.25 -0.66
CA GLU A 744 -32.06 -12.68 -0.40
C GLU A 744 -30.75 -13.34 0.05
N SER A 745 -29.62 -12.96 -0.55
CA SER A 745 -28.29 -13.45 -0.20
C SER A 745 -27.96 -13.11 1.26
N LEU A 746 -28.22 -11.87 1.68
CA LEU A 746 -27.99 -11.46 3.07
C LEU A 746 -28.93 -12.20 4.03
N ARG A 747 -30.22 -12.32 3.69
CA ARG A 747 -31.19 -13.08 4.51
C ARG A 747 -30.84 -14.56 4.66
N LYS A 748 -30.17 -15.16 3.68
CA LYS A 748 -29.72 -16.57 3.71
C LYS A 748 -28.28 -16.75 4.22
N CYS A 749 -27.54 -15.68 4.46
CA CYS A 749 -26.15 -15.74 4.90
C CYS A 749 -26.03 -16.51 6.23
N THR A 750 -25.33 -17.63 6.27
CA THR A 750 -25.17 -18.42 7.50
C THR A 750 -24.09 -17.84 8.40
N GLU A 751 -24.17 -18.06 9.72
CA GLU A 751 -23.08 -17.69 10.64
C GLU A 751 -21.70 -18.19 10.16
N LEU A 752 -20.65 -17.43 10.46
CA LEU A 752 -19.27 -17.85 10.19
C LEU A 752 -18.96 -19.13 10.97
N SER A 753 -18.51 -20.14 10.26
CA SER A 753 -18.15 -21.46 10.81
C SER A 753 -16.65 -21.56 11.07
N ASP A 754 -16.25 -22.53 11.88
CA ASP A 754 -14.83 -22.86 12.13
C ASP A 754 -14.09 -23.10 10.82
N ARG A 755 -14.75 -23.76 9.85
CA ARG A 755 -14.19 -24.01 8.53
C ARG A 755 -13.90 -22.73 7.76
N ASP A 756 -14.73 -21.70 7.92
CA ASP A 756 -14.47 -20.39 7.27
C ASP A 756 -13.20 -19.76 7.85
N VAL A 757 -13.04 -19.81 9.18
CA VAL A 757 -11.82 -19.32 9.87
C VAL A 757 -10.60 -20.13 9.45
N GLU A 758 -10.69 -21.45 9.40
CA GLU A 758 -9.60 -22.35 8.94
C GLU A 758 -9.18 -22.03 7.50
N LYS A 759 -10.12 -21.68 6.60
CA LYS A 759 -9.79 -21.27 5.23
C LYS A 759 -8.99 -19.96 5.18
N TRP A 760 -9.30 -18.99 6.04
CA TRP A 760 -8.49 -17.76 6.13
C TRP A 760 -7.06 -18.09 6.55
N MET A 761 -6.91 -18.94 7.55
CA MET A 761 -5.62 -19.41 8.05
C MET A 761 -4.83 -20.15 6.95
N ASP A 762 -5.48 -21.05 6.22
CA ASP A 762 -4.88 -21.76 5.09
C ASP A 762 -4.43 -20.81 3.97
N SER A 763 -5.23 -19.78 3.66
CA SER A 763 -4.85 -18.75 2.67
C SER A 763 -3.58 -18.01 3.09
N TRP A 764 -3.51 -17.56 4.34
CA TRP A 764 -2.33 -16.87 4.87
C TRP A 764 -1.09 -17.76 4.95
N VAL A 765 -1.25 -19.04 5.28
CA VAL A 765 -0.15 -20.01 5.22
C VAL A 765 0.34 -20.19 3.79
N LYS A 766 -0.57 -20.31 2.82
CA LYS A 766 -0.23 -20.47 1.40
C LYS A 766 0.51 -19.25 0.84
N GLU A 767 0.16 -18.06 1.31
CA GLU A 767 0.83 -16.79 0.97
C GLU A 767 2.18 -16.61 1.69
N GLY A 768 2.52 -17.48 2.64
CA GLY A 768 3.74 -17.37 3.45
C GLY A 768 3.67 -16.28 4.53
N PHE A 769 2.47 -15.81 4.86
CA PHE A 769 2.25 -14.84 5.93
C PHE A 769 2.35 -15.47 7.32
N LEU A 770 1.76 -16.66 7.54
CA LEU A 770 1.74 -17.38 8.83
C LEU A 770 2.76 -18.51 8.95
#